data_AF-A0A9E3HSF7-F1
#
_entry.id   AF-A0A9E3HSF7-F1
#
_cell.length_a   1.000
_cell.length_b   1.000
_cell.length_c   1.000
_cell.angle_alpha   90.00
_cell.angle_beta   90.00
_cell.angle_gamma   90.00
#
_symmetry.space_group_name_H-M   'P 1'
#
loop_
_entity.id
_entity.type
_entity.pdbx_description
1 polymer ?
#
loop_
_entity_poly.entity_id
_entity_poly.type
_entity_poly.pdbx_seq_one_letter_code
_entity_poly.pdbx_strand_id
1 'polypeptide(L)'
;MRALQIIAVFPVLYAVVFTPGLRAQSTWYSAYETALEDIAAGRWEQSVEHLRQALEIKPDPELNARTYGVWRRDYLPFYHLGLSFFNMGEYKLSTEHFDRSLAAGMVERQPELLKQLSSYRQAALDRTAGAGPDREMARRIEEEFNRGLQLERQGSLDEALVKFESVLTLDPGNALATEHMLEIREKIAAHDSLLAREQLIAELMDSGYGHLEGGRDEEALEYFRRVVRFDPANPRALALSDSLGSIIAGIAEQRQRLDMLVRQLIEQGRSALAGGALEQAHRQFSRASSLDPENRSAARLTARTDSLLNSRRDSQRQELLLAEAIRLIEHDSLLAARDSLASARLLGPDSRADSLYAAIEQRIAERFLLRDIPQLLVSGRADSVIRLRSEVYDVSGSAFDDDGIVRIVIEINGEVSDLFRHSGGGQAPVRRTFERQIELAAGVNHLKLTVFDGHGKSFAASRTLVYSPPFWKLPLFLYLVALTVLLTAAGYYYFKRNTFHLLYNKLRRRPFVLISPNPYIVGNPIRSREMFFGREDDFRFVKNKVDNEKYGSLIVLFGERRAGKTSVLYQILGGRLGPRFVPVFLDMQAMAINNDSEFLGRVAEITADRIGARLANVDLSAFDDPSRNPYPLFEKFIDRTLEALGEDHLLFLVDEYELIEDKVAENKIRKEIFHFLSGLVEHKPGLFLIFAGNHRLQESRHSFWEPLLQRCDYRNISYLTPNDTRRLIQEPVRGKVFFIGTTVRDIMRLTAGQPFYTQLFCRSMVELLNAERRNFFYEEDISVVVREIIDNPPPQLIYFWAGMDPVEKLVLSTVAEVSRHAGSFPDPGEMLSAMKKYSASLPEDELKKICELMSVREILERGPKESYRFRMDLYRLWIREEHHLYSVAREFDRETITR
;
A
#
# COMPACT_ATOMS: atom_id res chain seq x y z
N MET A 1 61.62 31.92 23.07
CA MET A 1 62.72 31.39 22.22
C MET A 1 62.04 30.71 21.05
N ARG A 2 61.98 31.36 19.89
CA ARG A 2 62.99 31.27 18.80
C ARG A 2 63.19 29.81 18.38
N ALA A 3 63.05 29.37 17.15
CA ALA A 3 62.67 29.95 15.86
C ALA A 3 62.66 28.75 14.87
N LEU A 4 62.36 28.78 13.57
CA LEU A 4 62.37 29.80 12.51
C LEU A 4 61.66 29.07 11.32
N GLN A 5 60.54 29.57 10.80
CA GLN A 5 60.44 30.39 9.58
C GLN A 5 60.80 29.69 8.27
N ILE A 6 59.81 29.57 7.36
CA ILE A 6 59.75 30.22 6.03
C ILE A 6 58.24 30.39 5.72
N ILE A 7 57.57 31.52 5.97
CA ILE A 7 57.50 32.83 5.28
C ILE A 7 56.86 32.78 3.87
N ALA A 8 55.62 33.34 3.84
CA ALA A 8 54.95 34.16 2.81
C ALA A 8 54.54 33.49 1.48
N VAL A 9 53.40 33.79 0.85
CA VAL A 9 52.70 35.08 0.67
C VAL A 9 51.18 34.85 0.55
N PHE A 10 50.41 35.85 0.98
CA PHE A 10 48.95 35.96 1.06
C PHE A 10 48.35 36.49 -0.30
N PRO A 11 47.09 36.93 -0.36
CA PRO A 11 45.99 36.44 -1.23
C PRO A 11 45.84 37.17 -2.58
N VAL A 12 45.32 36.53 -3.65
CA VAL A 12 44.53 37.21 -4.71
C VAL A 12 43.64 36.18 -5.43
N LEU A 13 42.36 36.53 -5.62
CA LEU A 13 41.43 36.18 -6.71
C LEU A 13 40.08 35.61 -6.28
N TYR A 14 39.30 36.51 -5.68
CA TYR A 14 37.87 36.64 -5.95
C TYR A 14 37.72 37.45 -7.24
N ALA A 15 37.85 36.82 -8.42
CA ALA A 15 37.48 37.37 -9.74
C ALA A 15 37.81 36.39 -10.88
N VAL A 16 37.00 35.35 -11.10
CA VAL A 16 36.76 34.85 -12.46
C VAL A 16 35.25 34.60 -12.60
N VAL A 17 34.57 35.73 -12.80
CA VAL A 17 33.33 35.80 -13.56
C VAL A 17 33.63 35.34 -14.98
N PHE A 18 32.80 34.44 -15.50
CA PHE A 18 32.58 34.17 -16.92
C PHE A 18 33.81 34.11 -17.84
N THR A 19 34.32 32.91 -18.06
CA THR A 19 34.94 32.56 -19.35
C THR A 19 33.95 31.72 -20.16
N PRO A 20 33.31 32.28 -21.21
CA PRO A 20 32.65 31.46 -22.21
C PRO A 20 33.73 30.72 -23.03
N GLY A 21 33.54 29.42 -23.22
CA GLY A 21 34.21 28.67 -24.28
C GLY A 21 35.68 28.31 -24.05
N LEU A 22 35.94 27.29 -23.25
CA LEU A 22 36.98 26.32 -23.64
C LEU A 22 36.42 25.57 -24.85
N ARG A 23 36.70 26.07 -26.07
CA ARG A 23 36.62 25.23 -27.27
C ARG A 23 37.56 24.06 -27.02
N ALA A 24 36.99 22.90 -26.67
CA ALA A 24 37.71 21.64 -26.82
C ALA A 24 38.26 21.64 -28.25
N GLN A 25 39.57 21.46 -28.43
CA GLN A 25 40.09 21.13 -29.76
C GLN A 25 39.33 19.88 -30.20
N SER A 26 38.42 20.02 -31.15
CA SER A 26 37.66 18.92 -31.68
C SER A 26 38.66 17.97 -32.34
N THR A 27 38.77 16.76 -31.82
CA THR A 27 39.53 15.70 -32.49
C THR A 27 38.62 15.06 -33.53
N TRP A 28 39.19 14.60 -34.66
CA TRP A 28 38.39 13.98 -35.72
C TRP A 28 37.54 12.81 -35.20
N TYR A 29 38.06 12.03 -34.23
CA TYR A 29 37.36 10.88 -33.66
C TYR A 29 36.24 11.30 -32.71
N SER A 30 36.36 12.42 -31.99
CA SER A 30 35.26 12.92 -31.15
C SER A 30 34.08 13.37 -32.02
N ALA A 31 34.34 14.15 -33.07
CA ALA A 31 33.31 14.60 -34.00
C ALA A 31 32.67 13.41 -34.74
N TYR A 32 33.48 12.43 -35.14
CA TYR A 32 32.99 11.22 -35.80
C TYR A 32 32.14 10.34 -34.87
N GLU A 33 32.48 10.21 -33.59
CA GLU A 33 31.69 9.45 -32.63
C GLU A 33 30.34 10.10 -32.34
N THR A 34 30.32 11.43 -32.14
CA THR A 34 29.07 12.18 -32.00
C THR A 34 28.18 12.03 -33.24
N ALA A 35 28.76 12.04 -34.45
CA ALA A 35 27.99 11.79 -35.66
C ALA A 35 27.36 10.39 -35.71
N LEU A 36 28.03 9.37 -35.18
CA LEU A 36 27.47 8.01 -35.11
C LEU A 36 26.36 7.90 -34.05
N GLU A 37 26.48 8.62 -32.94
CA GLU A 37 25.41 8.75 -31.95
C GLU A 37 24.19 9.46 -32.53
N ASP A 38 24.39 10.50 -33.34
CA ASP A 38 23.32 11.20 -34.05
C ASP A 38 22.64 10.30 -35.09
N ILE A 39 23.40 9.52 -35.85
CA ILE A 39 22.86 8.49 -36.77
C ILE A 39 22.02 7.46 -36.00
N ALA A 40 22.53 6.96 -34.86
CA ALA A 40 21.80 5.99 -34.04
C ALA A 40 20.51 6.57 -33.42
N ALA A 41 20.49 7.88 -33.17
CA ALA A 41 19.35 8.61 -32.65
C ALA A 41 18.42 9.19 -33.72
N GLY A 42 18.69 8.95 -35.01
CA GLY A 42 17.90 9.47 -36.14
C GLY A 42 18.03 10.98 -36.37
N ARG A 43 19.04 11.64 -35.79
CA ARG A 43 19.31 13.08 -35.96
C ARG A 43 20.22 13.32 -37.17
N TRP A 44 19.68 13.07 -38.36
CA TRP A 44 20.46 13.04 -39.61
C TRP A 44 21.16 14.38 -39.92
N GLU A 45 20.52 15.53 -39.69
CA GLU A 45 21.13 16.83 -40.02
C GLU A 45 22.36 17.12 -39.17
N GLN A 46 22.27 16.82 -37.88
CA GLN A 46 23.38 16.96 -36.92
C GLN A 46 24.50 15.96 -37.23
N SER A 47 24.17 14.74 -37.67
CA SER A 47 25.21 13.78 -38.08
C SER A 47 25.99 14.26 -39.29
N VAL A 48 25.36 14.92 -40.28
CA VAL A 48 26.06 15.52 -41.43
C VAL A 48 26.99 16.64 -40.99
N GLU A 49 26.57 17.49 -40.07
CA GLU A 49 27.42 18.56 -39.53
C GLU A 49 28.66 17.99 -38.83
N HIS A 50 28.46 17.02 -37.92
CA HIS A 50 29.56 16.39 -37.19
C HIS A 50 30.48 15.54 -38.11
N LEU A 51 29.95 14.90 -39.16
CA LEU A 51 30.76 14.20 -40.17
C LEU A 51 31.61 15.16 -41.00
N ARG A 52 31.07 16.34 -41.37
CA ARG A 52 31.84 17.39 -42.05
C ARG A 52 32.95 17.94 -41.17
N GLN A 53 32.67 18.19 -39.90
CA GLN A 53 33.70 18.60 -38.92
C GLN A 53 34.79 17.53 -38.77
N ALA A 54 34.44 16.24 -38.75
CA ALA A 54 35.43 15.16 -38.72
C ALA A 54 36.30 15.13 -39.98
N LEU A 55 35.70 15.33 -41.16
CA LEU A 55 36.39 15.38 -42.46
C LEU A 55 37.32 16.58 -42.61
N GLU A 56 36.99 17.72 -42.00
CA GLU A 56 37.88 18.89 -41.97
C GLU A 56 39.19 18.60 -41.24
N ILE A 57 39.15 17.74 -40.21
CA ILE A 57 40.32 17.40 -39.38
C ILE A 57 41.06 16.19 -39.96
N LYS A 58 40.34 15.19 -40.47
CA LYS A 58 40.91 13.99 -41.12
C LYS A 58 40.15 13.72 -42.43
N PRO A 59 40.68 14.14 -43.59
CA PRO A 59 39.97 13.99 -44.87
C PRO A 59 39.97 12.55 -45.39
N ASP A 60 40.99 11.76 -45.05
CA ASP A 60 41.20 10.43 -45.60
C ASP A 60 40.53 9.33 -44.75
N PRO A 61 39.60 8.54 -45.32
CA PRO A 61 39.05 7.35 -44.68
C PRO A 61 40.13 6.32 -44.37
N GLU A 62 40.04 5.63 -43.23
CA GLU A 62 41.05 4.67 -42.79
C GLU A 62 40.41 3.59 -41.90
N LEU A 63 40.69 2.31 -42.19
CA LEU A 63 40.34 1.19 -41.32
C LEU A 63 41.33 1.09 -40.17
N ASN A 64 40.85 0.78 -38.95
CA ASN A 64 41.66 0.74 -37.74
C ASN A 64 42.47 2.02 -37.45
N ALA A 65 41.90 3.19 -37.76
CA ALA A 65 42.50 4.48 -37.46
C ALA A 65 42.70 4.65 -35.94
N ARG A 66 43.88 5.14 -35.53
CA ARG A 66 44.18 5.36 -34.11
C ARG A 66 43.38 6.54 -33.54
N THR A 67 42.65 6.30 -32.46
CA THR A 67 42.00 7.36 -31.67
C THR A 67 42.89 7.72 -30.47
N TYR A 68 42.32 8.15 -29.34
CA TYR A 68 43.11 8.47 -28.15
C TYR A 68 43.75 7.22 -27.53
N GLY A 69 45.08 7.22 -27.36
CA GLY A 69 45.81 6.14 -26.71
C GLY A 69 45.91 4.86 -27.55
N VAL A 70 45.41 3.74 -27.01
CA VAL A 70 45.52 2.39 -27.62
C VAL A 70 44.29 1.99 -28.44
N TRP A 71 43.25 2.81 -28.45
CA TRP A 71 41.98 2.50 -29.11
C TRP A 71 42.06 2.77 -30.61
N ARG A 72 41.40 1.92 -31.40
CA ARG A 72 41.35 2.02 -32.87
C ARG A 72 39.90 1.88 -33.33
N ARG A 73 39.54 2.58 -34.40
CA ARG A 73 38.19 2.57 -34.96
C ARG A 73 38.24 2.70 -36.48
N ASP A 74 37.28 2.08 -37.15
CA ASP A 74 37.11 2.27 -38.59
C ASP A 74 36.51 3.64 -38.87
N TYR A 75 37.21 4.44 -39.68
CA TYR A 75 36.81 5.78 -40.07
C TYR A 75 36.34 5.79 -41.52
N LEU A 76 35.02 5.79 -41.71
CA LEU A 76 34.33 5.66 -43.00
C LEU A 76 33.31 6.81 -43.20
N PRO A 77 33.76 8.08 -43.18
CA PRO A 77 32.87 9.24 -43.16
C PRO A 77 31.95 9.35 -44.38
N PHE A 78 32.42 8.97 -45.59
CA PHE A 78 31.61 9.05 -46.81
C PHE A 78 30.46 8.04 -46.83
N TYR A 79 30.64 6.84 -46.26
CA TYR A 79 29.56 5.87 -46.10
C TYR A 79 28.46 6.42 -45.18
N HIS A 80 28.84 6.97 -44.03
CA HIS A 80 27.90 7.53 -43.07
C HIS A 80 27.24 8.83 -43.55
N LEU A 81 27.93 9.64 -44.37
CA LEU A 81 27.32 10.77 -45.06
C LEU A 81 26.28 10.31 -46.08
N GLY A 82 26.61 9.31 -46.90
CA GLY A 82 25.68 8.72 -47.85
C GLY A 82 24.42 8.18 -47.18
N LEU A 83 24.57 7.52 -46.03
CA LEU A 83 23.46 7.02 -45.21
C LEU A 83 22.64 8.15 -44.59
N SER A 84 23.29 9.21 -44.10
CA SER A 84 22.59 10.35 -43.50
C SER A 84 21.74 11.08 -44.54
N PHE A 85 22.29 11.37 -45.73
CA PHE A 85 21.53 11.97 -46.83
C PHE A 85 20.44 11.06 -47.39
N PHE A 86 20.64 9.74 -47.37
CA PHE A 86 19.60 8.78 -47.77
C PHE A 86 18.35 8.91 -46.90
N ASN A 87 18.55 9.04 -45.58
CA ASN A 87 17.45 9.16 -44.62
C ASN A 87 16.85 10.57 -44.55
N MET A 88 17.53 11.59 -45.10
CA MET A 88 16.98 12.93 -45.34
C MET A 88 16.14 13.03 -46.61
N GLY A 89 16.12 12.00 -47.46
CA GLY A 89 15.48 12.06 -48.78
C GLY A 89 16.32 12.76 -49.86
N GLU A 90 17.55 13.17 -49.54
CA GLU A 90 18.49 13.83 -50.46
C GLU A 90 19.24 12.79 -51.30
N TYR A 91 18.50 12.03 -52.10
CA TYR A 91 18.99 10.84 -52.80
C TYR A 91 20.14 11.14 -53.78
N LYS A 92 20.17 12.35 -54.36
CA LYS A 92 21.27 12.78 -55.24
C LYS A 92 22.59 13.00 -54.48
N LEU A 93 22.53 13.60 -53.30
CA LEU A 93 23.72 13.75 -52.44
C LEU A 93 24.13 12.42 -51.82
N SER A 94 23.16 11.59 -51.45
CA SER A 94 23.39 10.24 -50.94
C SER A 94 24.18 9.39 -51.93
N THR A 95 23.76 9.35 -53.20
CA THR A 95 24.46 8.62 -54.27
C THR A 95 25.88 9.14 -54.48
N GLU A 96 26.08 10.47 -54.50
CA GLU A 96 27.42 11.07 -54.63
C GLU A 96 28.36 10.64 -53.49
N HIS A 97 27.88 10.64 -52.24
CA HIS A 97 28.69 10.24 -51.09
C HIS A 97 28.95 8.73 -51.03
N PHE A 98 28.00 7.90 -51.47
CA PHE A 98 28.25 6.46 -51.65
C PHE A 98 29.29 6.19 -52.74
N ASP A 99 29.26 6.92 -53.86
CA ASP A 99 30.28 6.84 -54.92
C ASP A 99 31.67 7.24 -54.41
N ARG A 100 31.76 8.32 -53.61
CA ARG A 100 33.02 8.70 -52.95
C ARG A 100 33.52 7.64 -51.98
N SER A 101 32.61 6.97 -51.26
CA SER A 101 32.97 5.89 -50.33
C SER A 101 33.48 4.63 -51.05
N LEU A 102 32.96 4.33 -52.25
CA LEU A 102 33.46 3.26 -53.11
C LEU A 102 34.84 3.63 -53.68
N ALA A 103 35.00 4.86 -54.16
CA ALA A 103 36.27 5.36 -54.69
C ALA A 103 37.40 5.36 -53.64
N ALA A 104 37.07 5.56 -52.36
CA ALA A 104 38.04 5.48 -51.26
C ALA A 104 38.54 4.04 -50.98
N GLY A 105 37.89 3.00 -51.51
CA GLY A 105 38.33 1.60 -51.45
C GLY A 105 38.33 0.93 -50.07
N MET A 106 38.04 1.67 -48.99
CA MET A 106 38.06 1.12 -47.62
C MET A 106 36.85 0.22 -47.34
N VAL A 107 35.67 0.55 -47.89
CA VAL A 107 34.43 -0.23 -47.73
C VAL A 107 34.50 -1.56 -48.48
N GLU A 108 35.24 -1.64 -49.59
CA GLU A 108 35.41 -2.88 -50.36
C GLU A 108 36.13 -3.98 -49.57
N ARG A 109 36.91 -3.60 -48.55
CA ARG A 109 37.60 -4.54 -47.65
C ARG A 109 36.66 -5.12 -46.58
N GLN A 110 35.40 -4.69 -46.52
CA GLN A 110 34.36 -5.17 -45.60
C GLN A 110 33.13 -5.68 -46.39
N PRO A 111 33.02 -7.00 -46.68
CA PRO A 111 32.00 -7.55 -47.58
C PRO A 111 30.55 -7.23 -47.20
N GLU A 112 30.22 -7.27 -45.91
CA GLU A 112 28.88 -6.94 -45.41
C GLU A 112 28.54 -5.46 -45.59
N LEU A 113 29.51 -4.58 -45.35
CA LEU A 113 29.32 -3.14 -45.50
C LEU A 113 29.20 -2.74 -46.97
N LEU A 114 29.95 -3.40 -47.86
CA LEU A 114 29.85 -3.22 -49.31
C LEU A 114 28.47 -3.63 -49.84
N LYS A 115 27.91 -4.74 -49.34
CA LYS A 115 26.55 -5.19 -49.68
C LYS A 115 25.51 -4.16 -49.26
N GLN A 116 25.62 -3.63 -48.04
CA GLN A 116 24.72 -2.59 -47.53
C GLN A 116 24.83 -1.29 -48.34
N LEU A 117 26.05 -0.80 -48.60
CA LEU A 117 26.29 0.38 -49.42
C LEU A 117 25.64 0.22 -50.80
N SER A 118 25.87 -0.91 -51.47
CA SER A 118 25.33 -1.19 -52.80
C SER A 118 23.80 -1.18 -52.81
N SER A 119 23.17 -1.74 -51.78
CA SER A 119 21.70 -1.73 -51.63
C SER A 119 21.15 -0.31 -51.42
N TYR A 120 21.75 0.48 -50.53
CA TYR A 120 21.31 1.86 -50.28
C TYR A 120 21.53 2.75 -51.50
N ARG A 121 22.65 2.59 -52.20
CA ARG A 121 22.96 3.32 -53.43
C ARG A 121 21.97 3.01 -54.55
N GLN A 122 21.62 1.73 -54.75
CA GLN A 122 20.62 1.34 -55.75
C GLN A 122 19.25 1.92 -55.40
N ALA A 123 18.81 1.81 -54.14
CA ALA A 123 17.56 2.40 -53.69
C ALA A 123 17.53 3.93 -53.86
N ALA A 124 18.67 4.60 -53.66
CA ALA A 124 18.78 6.04 -53.87
C ALA A 124 18.68 6.39 -55.37
N LEU A 125 19.33 5.61 -56.24
CA LEU A 125 19.25 5.76 -57.70
C LEU A 125 17.82 5.57 -58.21
N ASP A 126 17.13 4.52 -57.76
CA ASP A 126 15.76 4.22 -58.14
C ASP A 126 14.80 5.35 -57.69
N ARG A 127 15.04 5.94 -56.51
CA ARG A 127 14.27 7.09 -56.01
C ARG A 127 14.58 8.40 -56.73
N THR A 128 15.82 8.62 -57.18
CA THR A 128 16.13 9.74 -58.10
C THR A 128 15.55 9.54 -59.51
N ALA A 129 15.45 8.29 -59.97
CA ALA A 129 14.91 7.95 -61.29
C ALA A 129 13.36 7.99 -61.33
N GLY A 130 12.70 7.80 -60.18
CA GLY A 130 11.24 7.87 -60.01
C GLY A 130 10.65 9.28 -59.93
N ALA A 131 11.40 10.34 -60.24
CA ALA A 131 10.91 11.72 -60.21
C ALA A 131 9.99 12.05 -61.40
N GLY A 132 8.74 11.61 -61.31
CA GLY A 132 7.59 12.03 -62.11
C GLY A 132 6.46 11.00 -62.01
N PRO A 133 5.44 11.22 -61.16
CA PRO A 133 4.29 12.07 -61.51
C PRO A 133 3.78 12.98 -60.36
N ASP A 134 2.86 13.91 -60.68
CA ASP A 134 1.87 14.59 -59.80
C ASP A 134 1.88 16.13 -59.68
N ARG A 135 1.50 16.81 -60.77
CA ARG A 135 0.99 18.19 -60.67
C ARG A 135 -0.40 18.29 -60.03
N GLU A 136 -1.21 17.24 -60.13
CA GLU A 136 -2.59 17.25 -59.60
C GLU A 136 -2.66 16.96 -58.11
N MET A 137 -1.84 16.02 -57.61
CA MET A 137 -1.72 15.77 -56.16
C MET A 137 -1.15 17.00 -55.44
N ALA A 138 -0.13 17.65 -56.02
CA ALA A 138 0.45 18.88 -55.48
C ALA A 138 -0.59 20.00 -55.34
N ARG A 139 -1.48 20.17 -56.34
CA ARG A 139 -2.57 21.14 -56.28
C ARG A 139 -3.57 20.84 -55.16
N ARG A 140 -3.93 19.57 -54.99
CA ARG A 140 -4.89 19.13 -53.97
C ARG A 140 -4.35 19.26 -52.54
N ILE A 141 -3.06 18.97 -52.36
CA ILE A 141 -2.34 19.19 -51.10
C ILE A 141 -2.37 20.68 -50.73
N GLU A 142 -2.07 21.56 -51.69
CA GLU A 142 -2.06 23.01 -51.47
C GLU A 142 -3.45 23.60 -51.18
N GLU A 143 -4.51 23.09 -51.81
CA GLU A 143 -5.89 23.50 -51.52
C GLU A 143 -6.36 23.12 -50.11
N GLU A 144 -6.13 21.87 -49.67
CA GLU A 144 -6.50 21.42 -48.33
C GLU A 144 -5.69 22.14 -47.24
N PHE A 145 -4.40 22.38 -47.49
CA PHE A 145 -3.51 23.11 -46.58
C PHE A 145 -3.95 24.56 -46.36
N ASN A 146 -4.30 25.28 -47.43
CA ASN A 146 -4.79 26.65 -47.33
C ASN A 146 -6.15 26.75 -46.59
N ARG A 147 -6.97 25.69 -46.68
CA ARG A 147 -8.25 25.64 -45.98
C ARG A 147 -8.09 25.38 -44.48
N GLY A 148 -7.12 24.56 -44.08
CA GLY A 148 -6.71 24.39 -42.68
C GLY A 148 -6.25 25.70 -42.05
N LEU A 149 -5.40 26.46 -42.76
CA LEU A 149 -4.95 27.78 -42.30
C LEU A 149 -6.10 28.79 -42.13
N GLN A 150 -7.11 28.75 -43.00
CA GLN A 150 -8.27 29.64 -42.89
C GLN A 150 -9.10 29.33 -41.64
N LEU A 151 -9.35 28.05 -41.37
CA LEU A 151 -10.12 27.60 -40.20
C LEU A 151 -9.37 27.88 -38.89
N GLU A 152 -8.03 27.73 -38.90
CA GLU A 152 -7.20 28.09 -37.75
C GLU A 152 -7.33 29.58 -37.41
N ARG A 153 -7.29 30.47 -38.43
CA ARG A 153 -7.48 31.92 -38.23
C ARG A 153 -8.88 32.29 -37.73
N GLN A 154 -9.88 31.45 -38.01
CA GLN A 154 -11.26 31.65 -37.54
C GLN A 154 -11.47 31.12 -36.12
N GLY A 155 -10.50 30.41 -35.55
CA GLY A 155 -10.60 29.81 -34.21
C GLY A 155 -11.36 28.48 -34.18
N SER A 156 -11.77 27.94 -35.33
CA SER A 156 -12.38 26.61 -35.46
C SER A 156 -11.27 25.53 -35.45
N LEU A 157 -10.63 25.37 -34.29
CA LEU A 157 -9.41 24.58 -34.13
C LEU A 157 -9.60 23.09 -34.48
N ASP A 158 -10.72 22.48 -34.12
CA ASP A 158 -11.02 21.07 -34.45
C ASP A 158 -11.18 20.85 -35.95
N GLU A 159 -11.89 21.76 -36.65
CA GLU A 159 -12.07 21.69 -38.09
C GLU A 159 -10.77 21.94 -38.85
N ALA A 160 -9.92 22.84 -38.34
CA ALA A 160 -8.59 23.10 -38.87
C ALA A 160 -7.69 21.87 -38.76
N LEU A 161 -7.75 21.15 -37.63
CA LEU A 161 -6.98 19.94 -37.40
C LEU A 161 -7.31 18.84 -38.43
N VAL A 162 -8.59 18.62 -38.70
CA VAL A 162 -9.07 17.67 -39.72
C VAL A 162 -8.53 18.00 -41.11
N LYS A 163 -8.39 19.30 -41.44
CA LYS A 163 -7.83 19.76 -42.71
C LYS A 163 -6.32 19.59 -42.82
N PHE A 164 -5.58 19.70 -41.73
CA PHE A 164 -4.15 19.36 -41.76
C PHE A 164 -3.91 17.84 -41.74
N GLU A 165 -4.79 17.06 -41.13
CA GLU A 165 -4.76 15.59 -41.21
C GLU A 165 -5.02 15.08 -42.64
N SER A 166 -5.93 15.72 -43.39
CA SER A 166 -6.13 15.40 -44.80
C SER A 166 -4.88 15.70 -45.65
N VAL A 167 -4.14 16.77 -45.33
CA VAL A 167 -2.85 17.07 -45.97
C VAL A 167 -1.81 15.97 -45.68
N LEU A 168 -1.67 15.53 -44.43
CA LEU A 168 -0.73 14.46 -44.08
C LEU A 168 -1.14 13.08 -44.62
N THR A 169 -2.43 12.90 -44.94
CA THR A 169 -2.91 11.70 -45.64
C THR A 169 -2.46 11.69 -47.11
N LEU A 170 -2.38 12.86 -47.74
CA LEU A 170 -1.96 13.04 -49.14
C LEU A 170 -0.45 13.18 -49.29
N ASP A 171 0.21 13.82 -48.33
CA ASP A 171 1.66 14.03 -48.23
C ASP A 171 2.13 13.75 -46.79
N PRO A 172 2.45 12.50 -46.46
CA PRO A 172 2.89 12.10 -45.12
C PRO A 172 4.18 12.79 -44.63
N GLY A 173 4.93 13.44 -45.53
CA GLY A 173 6.16 14.18 -45.22
C GLY A 173 5.97 15.69 -45.05
N ASN A 174 4.73 16.20 -45.07
CA ASN A 174 4.47 17.63 -45.03
C ASN A 174 4.76 18.26 -43.64
N ALA A 175 6.00 18.74 -43.45
CA ALA A 175 6.45 19.29 -42.17
C ALA A 175 5.59 20.47 -41.68
N LEU A 176 5.09 21.31 -42.59
CA LEU A 176 4.26 22.47 -42.25
C LEU A 176 2.90 22.05 -41.68
N ALA A 177 2.26 21.03 -42.26
CA ALA A 177 0.99 20.52 -41.74
C ALA A 177 1.16 19.89 -40.35
N THR A 178 2.27 19.17 -40.13
CA THR A 178 2.62 18.63 -38.81
C THR A 178 2.84 19.72 -37.77
N GLU A 179 3.52 20.82 -38.14
CA GLU A 179 3.78 21.96 -37.25
C GLU A 179 2.47 22.65 -36.82
N HIS A 180 1.61 23.01 -37.78
CA HIS A 180 0.31 23.62 -37.48
C HIS A 180 -0.60 22.70 -36.64
N MET A 181 -0.59 21.38 -36.88
CA MET A 181 -1.34 20.44 -36.04
C MET A 181 -0.83 20.39 -34.60
N LEU A 182 0.49 20.48 -34.40
CA LEU A 182 1.06 20.51 -33.05
C LEU A 182 0.61 21.77 -32.32
N GLU A 183 0.73 22.94 -32.96
CA GLU A 183 0.28 24.21 -32.38
C GLU A 183 -1.22 24.22 -32.06
N ILE A 184 -2.05 23.67 -32.95
CA ILE A 184 -3.51 23.58 -32.74
C ILE A 184 -3.82 22.65 -31.57
N ARG A 185 -3.16 21.49 -31.47
CA ARG A 185 -3.34 20.57 -30.33
C ARG A 185 -2.91 21.19 -29.02
N GLU A 186 -1.85 21.99 -29.01
CA GLU A 186 -1.44 22.76 -27.82
C GLU A 186 -2.48 23.81 -27.44
N LYS A 187 -3.06 24.53 -28.41
CA LYS A 187 -4.13 25.52 -28.16
C LYS A 187 -5.41 24.86 -27.62
N ILE A 188 -5.82 23.72 -28.16
CA ILE A 188 -6.99 22.94 -27.67
C ILE A 188 -6.71 22.43 -26.26
N ALA A 189 -5.56 21.79 -26.03
CA ALA A 189 -5.20 21.29 -24.71
C ALA A 189 -5.12 22.41 -23.65
N ALA A 190 -4.62 23.58 -24.03
CA ALA A 190 -4.61 24.75 -23.15
C ALA A 190 -6.04 25.23 -22.84
N HIS A 191 -6.94 25.28 -23.83
CA HIS A 191 -8.34 25.67 -23.62
C HIS A 191 -9.10 24.67 -22.72
N ASP A 192 -8.96 23.37 -22.97
CA ASP A 192 -9.58 22.31 -22.17
C ASP A 192 -9.05 22.34 -20.72
N SER A 193 -7.75 22.62 -20.53
CA SER A 193 -7.17 22.76 -19.20
C SER A 193 -7.71 23.96 -18.42
N LEU A 194 -8.08 25.05 -19.12
CA LEU A 194 -8.71 26.22 -18.52
C LEU A 194 -10.16 25.91 -18.11
N LEU A 195 -10.94 25.25 -18.98
CA LEU A 195 -12.31 24.84 -18.70
C LEU A 195 -12.37 23.85 -17.52
N ALA A 196 -11.46 22.88 -17.47
CA ALA A 196 -11.36 21.93 -16.36
C ALA A 196 -11.01 22.63 -15.03
N ARG A 197 -10.14 23.65 -15.08
CA ARG A 197 -9.78 24.46 -13.90
C ARG A 197 -10.97 25.29 -13.41
N GLU A 198 -11.76 25.88 -14.30
CA GLU A 198 -12.97 26.63 -13.93
C GLU A 198 -14.04 25.73 -13.29
N GLN A 199 -14.27 24.54 -13.84
CA GLN A 199 -15.19 23.56 -13.27
C GLN A 199 -14.75 23.08 -11.89
N LEU A 200 -13.47 22.75 -11.72
CA LEU A 200 -12.92 22.34 -10.43
C LEU A 200 -13.03 23.45 -9.37
N ILE A 201 -12.81 24.71 -9.75
CA ILE A 201 -12.99 25.85 -8.83
C ILE A 201 -14.46 25.96 -8.40
N ALA A 202 -15.42 25.76 -9.29
CA ALA A 202 -16.84 25.80 -8.96
C ALA A 202 -17.23 24.68 -7.97
N GLU A 203 -16.81 23.44 -8.23
CA GLU A 203 -17.09 22.30 -7.35
C GLU A 203 -16.49 22.45 -5.96
N LEU A 204 -15.25 22.95 -5.87
CA LEU A 204 -14.58 23.22 -4.60
C LEU A 204 -15.28 24.34 -3.81
N MET A 205 -15.79 25.37 -4.50
CA MET A 205 -16.58 26.43 -3.88
C MET A 205 -17.90 25.90 -3.33
N ASP A 206 -18.64 25.10 -4.11
CA ASP A 206 -19.91 24.50 -3.68
C ASP A 206 -19.73 23.56 -2.49
N SER A 207 -18.66 22.76 -2.49
CA SER A 207 -18.28 21.90 -1.36
C SER A 207 -17.98 22.74 -0.12
N GLY A 208 -17.17 23.79 -0.26
CA GLY A 208 -16.86 24.72 0.83
C GLY A 208 -18.11 25.35 1.46
N TYR A 209 -19.07 25.78 0.63
CA TYR A 209 -20.35 26.29 1.12
C TYR A 209 -21.20 25.22 1.82
N GLY A 210 -21.25 23.99 1.29
CA GLY A 210 -21.97 22.89 1.93
C GLY A 210 -21.44 22.55 3.33
N HIS A 211 -20.12 22.62 3.54
CA HIS A 211 -19.52 22.43 4.86
C HIS A 211 -19.81 23.60 5.83
N LEU A 212 -19.87 24.85 5.32
CA LEU A 212 -20.29 26.00 6.12
C LEU A 212 -21.74 25.89 6.60
N GLU A 213 -22.66 25.53 5.71
CA GLU A 213 -24.07 25.33 6.07
C GLU A 213 -24.25 24.19 7.08
N GLY A 214 -23.36 23.19 7.02
CA GLY A 214 -23.28 22.09 7.98
C GLY A 214 -22.61 22.43 9.32
N GLY A 215 -22.15 23.67 9.53
CA GLY A 215 -21.47 24.11 10.75
C GLY A 215 -20.07 23.52 10.95
N ARG A 216 -19.42 23.05 9.87
CA ARG A 216 -18.08 22.44 9.90
C ARG A 216 -17.04 23.41 9.33
N ASP A 217 -16.77 24.47 10.11
CA ASP A 217 -15.98 25.63 9.68
C ASP A 217 -14.51 25.31 9.33
N GLU A 218 -13.89 24.34 10.02
CA GLU A 218 -12.51 23.92 9.73
C GLU A 218 -12.38 23.21 8.37
N GLU A 219 -13.35 22.37 8.03
CA GLU A 219 -13.40 21.66 6.75
C GLU A 219 -13.68 22.63 5.61
N ALA A 220 -14.65 23.54 5.81
CA ALA A 220 -14.96 24.60 4.85
C ALA A 220 -13.75 25.50 4.55
N LEU A 221 -12.98 25.87 5.57
CA LEU A 221 -11.76 26.67 5.42
C LEU A 221 -10.73 25.98 4.52
N GLU A 222 -10.59 24.65 4.60
CA GLU A 222 -9.65 23.90 3.77
C GLU A 222 -10.07 23.91 2.29
N TYR A 223 -11.36 23.76 1.99
CA TYR A 223 -11.88 23.87 0.63
C TYR A 223 -11.64 25.27 0.03
N PHE A 224 -11.91 26.35 0.77
CA PHE A 224 -11.63 27.70 0.28
C PHE A 224 -10.12 27.97 0.11
N ARG A 225 -9.26 27.43 0.98
CA ARG A 225 -7.80 27.50 0.80
C ARG A 225 -7.30 26.72 -0.41
N ARG A 226 -7.94 25.60 -0.75
CA ARG A 226 -7.67 24.87 -1.99
C ARG A 226 -8.02 25.75 -3.19
N VAL A 227 -9.18 26.41 -3.18
CA VAL A 227 -9.55 27.36 -4.24
C VAL A 227 -8.52 28.50 -4.34
N VAL A 228 -8.07 29.10 -3.23
CA VAL A 228 -7.03 30.15 -3.25
C VAL A 228 -5.68 29.64 -3.76
N ARG A 229 -5.32 28.37 -3.54
CA ARG A 229 -4.11 27.77 -4.13
C ARG A 229 -4.22 27.61 -5.64
N PHE A 230 -5.41 27.24 -6.14
CA PHE A 230 -5.67 27.09 -7.56
C PHE A 230 -5.92 28.42 -8.27
N ASP A 231 -6.53 29.40 -7.62
CA ASP A 231 -6.76 30.76 -8.12
C ASP A 231 -6.51 31.77 -6.99
N PRO A 232 -5.26 32.24 -6.86
CA PRO A 232 -4.87 33.21 -5.83
C PRO A 232 -5.59 34.55 -5.91
N ALA A 233 -6.22 34.86 -7.04
CA ALA A 233 -6.96 36.10 -7.25
C ALA A 233 -8.47 35.94 -7.00
N ASN A 234 -8.96 34.75 -6.63
CA ASN A 234 -10.38 34.52 -6.40
C ASN A 234 -10.90 35.35 -5.20
N PRO A 235 -11.72 36.39 -5.43
CA PRO A 235 -12.06 37.34 -4.38
C PRO A 235 -12.98 36.73 -3.31
N ARG A 236 -13.79 35.74 -3.68
CA ARG A 236 -14.75 35.11 -2.76
C ARG A 236 -14.05 34.12 -1.84
N ALA A 237 -13.21 33.25 -2.41
CA ALA A 237 -12.47 32.25 -1.63
C ALA A 237 -11.48 32.91 -0.65
N LEU A 238 -10.83 34.00 -1.07
CA LEU A 238 -9.91 34.75 -0.22
C LEU A 238 -10.62 35.35 1.00
N ALA A 239 -11.74 36.06 0.76
CA ALA A 239 -12.52 36.69 1.83
C ALA A 239 -13.08 35.66 2.83
N LEU A 240 -13.57 34.52 2.34
CA LEU A 240 -14.10 33.44 3.20
C LEU A 240 -12.98 32.75 3.98
N SER A 241 -11.82 32.52 3.36
CA SER A 241 -10.67 31.91 4.03
C SER A 241 -10.12 32.79 5.15
N ASP A 242 -10.00 34.10 4.92
CA ASP A 242 -9.52 35.05 5.92
C ASP A 242 -10.51 35.19 7.08
N SER A 243 -11.81 35.30 6.77
CA SER A 243 -12.87 35.40 7.77
C SER A 243 -12.90 34.16 8.67
N LEU A 244 -12.99 32.96 8.09
CA LEU A 244 -13.01 31.70 8.85
C LEU A 244 -11.70 31.46 9.60
N GLY A 245 -10.58 31.78 8.97
CA GLY A 245 -9.26 31.71 9.61
C GLY A 245 -9.19 32.57 10.87
N SER A 246 -9.74 33.79 10.83
CA SER A 246 -9.77 34.68 11.99
C SER A 246 -10.68 34.18 13.12
N ILE A 247 -11.84 33.60 12.78
CA ILE A 247 -12.79 33.04 13.75
C ILE A 247 -12.18 31.81 14.44
N ILE A 248 -11.64 30.87 13.67
CA ILE A 248 -11.00 29.65 14.19
C ILE A 248 -9.79 30.01 15.05
N ALA A 249 -8.95 30.95 14.61
CA ALA A 249 -7.82 31.44 15.39
C ALA A 249 -8.27 32.07 16.72
N GLY A 250 -9.35 32.86 16.72
CA GLY A 250 -9.94 33.44 17.93
C GLY A 250 -10.45 32.40 18.93
N ILE A 251 -11.14 31.36 18.44
CA ILE A 251 -11.62 30.23 19.27
C ILE A 251 -10.42 29.45 19.84
N ALA A 252 -9.40 29.18 19.02
CA ALA A 252 -8.20 28.50 19.44
C ALA A 252 -7.44 29.30 20.52
N GLU A 253 -7.32 30.61 20.35
CA GLU A 253 -6.68 31.49 21.34
C GLU A 253 -7.46 31.51 22.67
N GLN A 254 -8.80 31.58 22.62
CA GLN A 254 -9.63 31.50 23.83
C GLN A 254 -9.44 30.17 24.56
N ARG A 255 -9.41 29.06 23.82
CA ARG A 255 -9.17 27.72 24.37
C ARG A 255 -7.78 27.62 25.00
N GLN A 256 -6.76 28.18 24.35
CA GLN A 256 -5.40 28.21 24.88
C GLN A 256 -5.29 29.06 26.16
N ARG A 257 -5.99 30.20 26.23
CA ARG A 257 -6.06 31.03 27.45
C ARG A 257 -6.74 30.27 28.59
N LEU A 258 -7.82 29.53 28.31
CA LEU A 258 -8.50 28.70 29.29
C LEU A 258 -7.59 27.58 29.82
N ASP A 259 -6.91 26.85 28.92
CA ASP A 259 -5.96 25.80 29.29
C ASP A 259 -4.81 26.32 30.16
N MET A 260 -4.27 27.51 29.82
CA MET A 260 -3.22 28.15 30.62
C MET A 260 -3.72 28.50 32.02
N LEU A 261 -4.92 29.05 32.15
CA LEU A 261 -5.54 29.35 33.43
C LEU A 261 -5.77 28.09 34.26
N VAL A 262 -6.28 27.01 33.66
CA VAL A 262 -6.49 25.71 34.33
C VAL A 262 -5.16 25.14 34.83
N ARG A 263 -4.10 25.18 34.02
CA ARG A 263 -2.75 24.75 34.44
C ARG A 263 -2.22 25.59 35.60
N GLN A 264 -2.39 26.92 35.54
CA GLN A 264 -1.97 27.81 36.61
C GLN A 264 -2.70 27.50 37.93
N LEU A 265 -4.01 27.27 37.89
CA LEU A 265 -4.80 26.90 39.06
C LEU A 265 -4.35 25.55 39.65
N ILE A 266 -4.04 24.57 38.80
CA ILE A 266 -3.50 23.28 39.25
C ILE A 266 -2.13 23.45 39.92
N GLU A 267 -1.22 24.24 39.36
CA GLU A 267 0.10 24.47 39.98
C GLU A 267 0.00 25.26 41.29
N GLN A 268 -0.85 26.28 41.36
CA GLN A 268 -1.14 26.98 42.60
C GLN A 268 -1.72 26.04 43.66
N GLY A 269 -2.65 25.16 43.27
CA GLY A 269 -3.20 24.13 44.15
C GLY A 269 -2.15 23.15 44.65
N ARG A 270 -1.24 22.69 43.77
CA ARG A 270 -0.12 21.80 44.13
C ARG A 270 0.85 22.46 45.09
N SER A 271 1.20 23.72 44.86
CA SER A 271 2.05 24.49 45.77
C SER A 271 1.39 24.68 47.14
N ALA A 272 0.10 24.99 47.19
CA ALA A 272 -0.65 25.11 48.44
C ALA A 272 -0.73 23.75 49.18
N LEU A 273 -0.89 22.65 48.44
CA LEU A 273 -0.89 21.29 49.00
C LEU A 273 0.48 20.93 49.60
N ALA A 274 1.57 21.26 48.92
CA ALA A 274 2.93 21.06 49.42
C ALA A 274 3.22 21.90 50.68
N GLY A 275 2.64 23.10 50.77
CA GLY A 275 2.74 23.99 51.94
C GLY A 275 1.77 23.65 53.08
N GLY A 276 0.97 22.58 52.99
CA GLY A 276 0.02 22.17 54.03
C GLY A 276 -1.27 23.00 54.11
N ALA A 277 -1.49 23.95 53.20
CA ALA A 277 -2.69 24.79 53.13
C ALA A 277 -3.84 24.07 52.40
N LEU A 278 -4.38 23.01 53.02
CA LEU A 278 -5.34 22.08 52.42
C LEU A 278 -6.61 22.76 51.86
N GLU A 279 -7.18 23.74 52.58
CA GLU A 279 -8.38 24.44 52.11
C GLU A 279 -8.12 25.31 50.88
N GLN A 280 -6.94 25.95 50.84
CA GLN A 280 -6.55 26.74 49.68
C GLN A 280 -6.29 25.84 48.47
N ALA A 281 -5.62 24.70 48.67
CA ALA A 281 -5.40 23.71 47.62
C ALA A 281 -6.73 23.19 47.02
N HIS A 282 -7.67 22.80 47.88
CA HIS A 282 -8.99 22.35 47.46
C HIS A 282 -9.73 23.42 46.62
N ARG A 283 -9.76 24.68 47.08
CA ARG A 283 -10.40 25.77 46.31
C ARG A 283 -9.83 25.94 44.90
N GLN A 284 -8.50 25.86 44.74
CA GLN A 284 -7.88 26.00 43.42
C GLN A 284 -8.19 24.82 42.50
N PHE A 285 -8.16 23.59 43.00
CA PHE A 285 -8.51 22.40 42.21
C PHE A 285 -9.98 22.35 41.84
N SER A 286 -10.89 22.71 42.75
CA SER A 286 -12.33 22.79 42.47
C SER A 286 -12.64 23.85 41.42
N ARG A 287 -11.97 25.02 41.47
CA ARG A 287 -12.10 26.06 40.44
C ARG A 287 -11.58 25.57 39.09
N ALA A 288 -10.43 24.91 39.05
CA ALA A 288 -9.90 24.31 37.82
C ALA A 288 -10.87 23.26 37.23
N SER A 289 -11.45 22.41 38.07
CA SER A 289 -12.43 21.38 37.66
C SER A 289 -13.76 21.97 37.20
N SER A 290 -14.14 23.18 37.66
CA SER A 290 -15.35 23.86 37.18
C SER A 290 -15.17 24.56 35.84
N LEU A 291 -13.94 24.99 35.53
CA LEU A 291 -13.59 25.65 34.26
C LEU A 291 -13.37 24.63 33.13
N ASP A 292 -12.90 23.43 33.46
CA ASP A 292 -12.73 22.31 32.55
C ASP A 292 -13.21 21.00 33.21
N PRO A 293 -14.52 20.67 33.09
CA PRO A 293 -15.11 19.47 33.69
C PRO A 293 -14.54 18.15 33.14
N GLU A 294 -13.97 18.14 31.93
CA GLU A 294 -13.37 16.94 31.34
C GLU A 294 -11.94 16.67 31.85
N ASN A 295 -11.36 17.63 32.58
CA ASN A 295 -10.01 17.52 33.12
C ASN A 295 -9.92 16.49 34.26
N ARG A 296 -9.62 15.24 33.88
CA ARG A 296 -9.45 14.14 34.84
C ARG A 296 -8.40 14.43 35.92
N SER A 297 -7.40 15.28 35.63
CA SER A 297 -6.35 15.61 36.59
C SER A 297 -6.86 16.55 37.68
N ALA A 298 -7.62 17.59 37.32
CA ALA A 298 -8.25 18.50 38.28
C ALA A 298 -9.26 17.75 39.15
N ALA A 299 -10.12 16.93 38.55
CA ALA A 299 -11.11 16.13 39.27
C ALA A 299 -10.48 15.19 40.33
N ARG A 300 -9.39 14.48 39.97
CA ARG A 300 -8.66 13.61 40.91
C ARG A 300 -8.01 14.39 42.05
N LEU A 301 -7.43 15.56 41.76
CA LEU A 301 -6.78 16.39 42.78
C LEU A 301 -7.78 16.99 43.76
N THR A 302 -8.94 17.43 43.28
CA THR A 302 -10.07 17.86 44.11
C THR A 302 -10.48 16.77 45.10
N ALA A 303 -10.81 15.57 44.58
CA ALA A 303 -11.22 14.43 45.40
C ALA A 303 -10.15 14.02 46.43
N ARG A 304 -8.86 14.10 46.05
CA ARG A 304 -7.76 13.84 46.98
C ARG A 304 -7.70 14.88 48.11
N THR A 305 -7.81 16.16 47.80
CA THR A 305 -7.81 17.21 48.82
C THR A 305 -9.02 17.16 49.74
N ASP A 306 -10.18 16.75 49.23
CA ASP A 306 -11.38 16.51 50.04
C ASP A 306 -11.17 15.40 51.07
N SER A 307 -10.60 14.28 50.65
CA SER A 307 -10.27 13.17 51.55
C SER A 307 -9.32 13.60 52.67
N LEU A 308 -8.31 14.42 52.37
CA LEU A 308 -7.36 14.94 53.36
C LEU A 308 -8.04 15.91 54.35
N LEU A 309 -8.94 16.77 53.88
CA LEU A 309 -9.71 17.67 54.75
C LEU A 309 -10.63 16.88 55.71
N ASN A 310 -11.27 15.83 55.22
CA ASN A 310 -12.09 14.94 56.04
C ASN A 310 -11.24 14.22 57.09
N SER A 311 -10.11 13.63 56.69
CA SER A 311 -9.19 12.98 57.64
C SER A 311 -8.70 13.93 58.74
N ARG A 312 -8.39 15.19 58.42
CA ARG A 312 -8.00 16.20 59.42
C ARG A 312 -9.13 16.49 60.42
N ARG A 313 -10.37 16.57 59.96
CA ARG A 313 -11.55 16.76 60.82
C ARG A 313 -11.78 15.57 61.73
N ASP A 314 -11.62 14.36 61.21
CA ASP A 314 -11.75 13.12 61.99
C ASP A 314 -10.67 13.03 63.08
N SER A 315 -9.42 13.38 62.79
CA SER A 315 -8.35 13.45 63.80
C SER A 315 -8.62 14.49 64.90
N GLN A 316 -9.14 15.67 64.56
CA GLN A 316 -9.52 16.69 65.55
C GLN A 316 -10.65 16.19 66.46
N ARG A 317 -11.63 15.47 65.90
CA ARG A 317 -12.74 14.88 66.67
C ARG A 317 -12.28 13.74 67.56
N GLN A 318 -11.34 12.91 67.08
CA GLN A 318 -10.71 11.84 67.84
C GLN A 318 -9.97 12.39 69.06
N GLU A 319 -9.25 13.50 68.91
CA GLU A 319 -8.53 14.16 70.02
C GLU A 319 -9.48 14.70 71.10
N LEU A 320 -10.63 15.26 70.71
CA LEU A 320 -11.67 15.70 71.67
C LEU A 320 -12.25 14.53 72.47
N LEU A 321 -12.54 13.40 71.82
CA LEU A 321 -13.07 12.20 72.48
C LEU A 321 -12.03 11.57 73.43
N LEU A 322 -10.74 11.63 73.08
CA LEU A 322 -9.66 11.20 73.97
C LEU A 322 -9.53 12.08 75.21
N ALA A 323 -9.61 13.41 75.04
CA ALA A 323 -9.60 14.33 76.17
C ALA A 323 -10.79 14.11 77.10
N GLU A 324 -11.97 13.83 76.55
CA GLU A 324 -13.17 13.47 77.32
C GLU A 324 -13.00 12.15 78.08
N ALA A 325 -12.48 11.11 77.42
CA ALA A 325 -12.22 9.82 78.06
C ALA A 325 -11.23 9.92 79.22
N ILE A 326 -10.14 10.68 79.06
CA ILE A 326 -9.15 10.91 80.12
C ILE A 326 -9.82 11.57 81.33
N ARG A 327 -10.63 12.61 81.10
CA ARG A 327 -11.41 13.27 82.15
C ARG A 327 -12.36 12.31 82.88
N LEU A 328 -12.99 11.37 82.16
CA LEU A 328 -13.90 10.37 82.74
C LEU A 328 -13.15 9.31 83.59
N ILE A 329 -11.92 8.94 83.18
CA ILE A 329 -11.04 8.03 83.95
C ILE A 329 -10.62 8.67 85.27
N GLU A 330 -10.29 9.97 85.27
CA GLU A 330 -9.93 10.72 86.48
C GLU A 330 -11.06 10.74 87.54
N HIS A 331 -12.32 10.61 87.10
CA HIS A 331 -13.52 10.55 87.95
C HIS A 331 -14.04 9.12 88.21
N ASP A 332 -13.22 8.09 87.98
CA ASP A 332 -13.50 6.65 88.24
C ASP A 332 -14.76 6.09 87.53
N SER A 333 -15.21 6.74 86.46
CA SER A 333 -16.37 6.33 85.66
C SER A 333 -15.94 5.39 84.52
N LEU A 334 -15.43 4.21 84.89
CA LEU A 334 -14.70 3.29 83.99
C LEU A 334 -15.51 2.79 82.78
N LEU A 335 -16.83 2.62 82.91
CA LEU A 335 -17.69 2.18 81.80
C LEU A 335 -17.97 3.30 80.78
N ALA A 336 -18.22 4.53 81.24
CA ALA A 336 -18.44 5.68 80.35
C ALA A 336 -17.14 6.09 79.62
N ALA A 337 -16.00 6.00 80.33
CA ALA A 337 -14.68 6.20 79.73
C ALA A 337 -14.39 5.17 78.61
N ARG A 338 -14.82 3.92 78.79
CA ARG A 338 -14.69 2.87 77.78
C ARG A 338 -15.47 3.19 76.51
N ASP A 339 -16.70 3.70 76.63
CA ASP A 339 -17.57 3.98 75.48
C ASP A 339 -17.09 5.21 74.67
N SER A 340 -16.55 6.25 75.33
CA SER A 340 -15.88 7.38 74.66
C SER A 340 -14.61 6.93 73.91
N LEU A 341 -13.82 6.01 74.49
CA LEU A 341 -12.65 5.42 73.83
C LEU A 341 -13.05 4.52 72.66
N ALA A 342 -14.15 3.77 72.76
CA ALA A 342 -14.67 2.97 71.65
C ALA A 342 -15.07 3.85 70.45
N SER A 343 -15.73 4.98 70.72
CA SER A 343 -16.09 5.97 69.68
C SER A 343 -14.86 6.62 69.03
N ALA A 344 -13.82 6.91 69.82
CA ALA A 344 -12.55 7.43 69.31
C ALA A 344 -11.81 6.42 68.40
N ARG A 345 -11.92 5.11 68.69
CA ARG A 345 -11.31 4.03 67.90
C ARG A 345 -12.00 3.80 66.55
N LEU A 346 -13.27 4.21 66.40
CA LEU A 346 -14.00 4.14 65.13
C LEU A 346 -13.57 5.22 64.12
N LEU A 347 -12.98 6.33 64.58
CA LEU A 347 -12.52 7.43 63.72
C LEU A 347 -11.13 7.20 63.10
N GLY A 348 -10.40 6.16 63.54
CA GLY A 348 -9.08 5.78 63.03
C GLY A 348 -8.18 5.17 64.12
N PRO A 349 -7.02 4.59 63.74
CA PRO A 349 -6.09 3.99 64.70
C PRO A 349 -5.35 5.07 65.53
N ASP A 350 -5.47 5.04 66.87
CA ASP A 350 -4.66 5.85 67.79
C ASP A 350 -4.20 4.96 68.97
N SER A 351 -2.89 4.78 69.09
CA SER A 351 -2.26 3.95 70.13
C SER A 351 -2.56 4.38 71.57
N ARG A 352 -2.87 5.66 71.82
CA ARG A 352 -3.31 6.18 73.12
C ARG A 352 -4.72 5.73 73.43
N ALA A 353 -5.61 5.77 72.43
CA ALA A 353 -6.98 5.29 72.57
C ALA A 353 -7.00 3.77 72.88
N ASP A 354 -6.18 2.99 72.16
CA ASP A 354 -6.08 1.54 72.35
C ASP A 354 -5.45 1.17 73.71
N SER A 355 -4.40 1.86 74.14
CA SER A 355 -3.74 1.59 75.43
C SER A 355 -4.60 1.99 76.63
N LEU A 356 -5.28 3.14 76.58
CA LEU A 356 -6.24 3.53 77.63
C LEU A 356 -7.43 2.57 77.69
N TYR A 357 -7.93 2.12 76.54
CA TYR A 357 -9.00 1.13 76.47
C TYR A 357 -8.57 -0.20 77.11
N ALA A 358 -7.37 -0.70 76.76
CA ALA A 358 -6.82 -1.93 77.33
C ALA A 358 -6.56 -1.84 78.84
N ALA A 359 -6.08 -0.69 79.34
CA ALA A 359 -5.83 -0.47 80.77
C ALA A 359 -7.13 -0.48 81.60
N ILE A 360 -8.24 0.04 81.05
CA ILE A 360 -9.57 -0.03 81.67
C ILE A 360 -10.08 -1.47 81.69
N GLU A 361 -9.97 -2.19 80.57
CA GLU A 361 -10.36 -3.61 80.49
C GLU A 361 -9.57 -4.47 81.48
N GLN A 362 -8.27 -4.19 81.67
CA GLN A 362 -7.44 -4.88 82.65
C GLN A 362 -7.87 -4.58 84.10
N ARG A 363 -8.19 -3.32 84.44
CA ARG A 363 -8.74 -2.96 85.76
C ARG A 363 -10.09 -3.63 86.06
N ILE A 364 -10.90 -3.85 85.02
CA ILE A 364 -12.16 -4.59 85.13
C ILE A 364 -11.89 -6.08 85.34
N ALA A 365 -10.88 -6.64 84.67
CA ALA A 365 -10.50 -8.05 84.73
C ALA A 365 -9.76 -8.45 86.03
N GLU A 366 -8.99 -7.55 86.66
CA GLU A 366 -8.26 -7.82 87.92
C GLU A 366 -9.18 -7.98 89.16
N ARG A 367 -10.48 -7.75 89.02
CA ARG A 367 -11.49 -7.95 90.07
C ARG A 367 -11.98 -9.41 90.22
N PHE A 368 -11.47 -10.34 89.41
CA PHE A 368 -11.84 -11.76 89.42
C PHE A 368 -10.58 -12.65 89.41
N LEU A 369 -10.14 -13.14 90.56
CA LEU A 369 -8.99 -14.05 90.73
C LEU A 369 -9.42 -15.28 91.53
N LEU A 370 -9.13 -16.50 91.04
CA LEU A 370 -8.42 -17.59 91.76
C LEU A 370 -8.32 -18.91 90.94
N ARG A 371 -7.34 -19.73 91.34
CA ARG A 371 -6.60 -20.79 90.63
C ARG A 371 -7.27 -22.16 90.52
N ASP A 372 -6.77 -22.92 89.54
CA ASP A 372 -6.20 -24.30 89.57
C ASP A 372 -6.00 -24.69 88.09
N ILE A 373 -5.00 -25.46 87.60
CA ILE A 373 -4.72 -25.61 86.14
C ILE A 373 -4.08 -27.00 85.74
N PRO A 374 -4.37 -27.61 84.56
CA PRO A 374 -3.88 -28.92 84.04
C PRO A 374 -2.42 -28.91 83.53
N GLN A 375 -1.87 -29.99 82.93
CA GLN A 375 -0.45 -30.07 82.44
C GLN A 375 -0.26 -30.65 81.01
N LEU A 376 0.80 -30.26 80.28
CA LEU A 376 1.08 -30.64 78.87
C LEU A 376 2.57 -30.95 78.57
N LEU A 377 2.84 -31.98 77.76
CA LEU A 377 4.17 -32.42 77.32
C LEU A 377 4.24 -32.60 75.78
N VAL A 378 5.16 -31.90 75.08
CA VAL A 378 5.26 -31.87 73.59
C VAL A 378 6.58 -32.48 73.13
N SER A 379 6.62 -33.14 71.96
CA SER A 379 7.84 -33.78 71.44
C SER A 379 8.96 -32.75 71.13
N GLY A 380 10.19 -33.06 71.57
CA GLY A 380 11.37 -32.17 71.50
C GLY A 380 11.54 -31.27 72.74
N ARG A 381 12.71 -30.62 72.90
CA ARG A 381 13.01 -29.76 74.06
C ARG A 381 12.10 -28.52 74.09
N ALA A 382 11.60 -28.15 75.27
CA ALA A 382 10.62 -27.07 75.45
C ALA A 382 11.15 -25.68 75.01
N ASP A 383 12.46 -25.44 75.08
CA ASP A 383 13.03 -24.08 74.92
C ASP A 383 13.91 -23.87 73.67
N SER A 384 13.86 -24.76 72.67
CA SER A 384 14.68 -24.61 71.46
C SER A 384 13.93 -23.97 70.29
N VAL A 385 14.47 -22.87 69.74
CA VAL A 385 14.05 -22.31 68.45
C VAL A 385 14.39 -23.31 67.33
N ILE A 386 13.38 -23.76 66.58
CA ILE A 386 13.57 -24.73 65.48
C ILE A 386 13.60 -23.97 64.16
N ARG A 387 14.68 -24.15 63.38
CA ARG A 387 14.84 -23.53 62.05
C ARG A 387 14.49 -24.53 60.96
N LEU A 388 13.58 -24.16 60.06
CA LEU A 388 13.00 -25.04 59.05
C LEU A 388 13.19 -24.44 57.65
N ARG A 389 13.38 -25.32 56.65
CA ARG A 389 13.41 -24.97 55.22
C ARG A 389 12.15 -25.43 54.46
N SER A 390 11.27 -26.18 55.15
CA SER A 390 9.98 -26.63 54.64
C SER A 390 8.88 -25.72 55.17
N GLU A 391 7.85 -25.53 54.34
CA GLU A 391 6.65 -24.76 54.64
C GLU A 391 5.66 -25.53 55.53
N VAL A 392 5.93 -26.83 55.79
CA VAL A 392 5.09 -27.72 56.61
C VAL A 392 5.90 -28.31 57.78
N TYR A 393 5.30 -28.36 58.98
CA TYR A 393 5.88 -28.92 60.20
C TYR A 393 4.90 -29.85 60.95
N ASP A 394 5.40 -30.94 61.52
CA ASP A 394 4.59 -31.93 62.24
C ASP A 394 4.71 -31.74 63.76
N VAL A 395 3.57 -31.54 64.43
CA VAL A 395 3.47 -31.31 65.88
C VAL A 395 2.85 -32.53 66.56
N SER A 396 3.51 -33.09 67.59
CA SER A 396 3.00 -34.22 68.38
C SER A 396 3.28 -34.10 69.89
N GLY A 397 2.42 -34.67 70.75
CA GLY A 397 2.54 -34.52 72.21
C GLY A 397 1.57 -35.36 73.05
N SER A 398 1.61 -35.19 74.38
CA SER A 398 0.77 -35.83 75.40
C SER A 398 0.34 -34.84 76.49
N ALA A 399 -0.94 -34.82 76.85
CA ALA A 399 -1.52 -33.99 77.90
C ALA A 399 -1.92 -34.83 79.14
N PHE A 400 -1.93 -34.21 80.34
CA PHE A 400 -2.21 -34.85 81.64
C PHE A 400 -3.01 -33.92 82.55
N ASP A 401 -4.03 -34.46 83.22
CA ASP A 401 -4.74 -33.75 84.27
C ASP A 401 -5.51 -34.70 85.20
N ASP A 402 -5.48 -34.42 86.50
CA ASP A 402 -6.07 -35.29 87.54
C ASP A 402 -7.61 -35.27 87.50
N ASP A 403 -8.23 -34.17 87.04
CA ASP A 403 -9.67 -33.99 86.91
C ASP A 403 -10.23 -34.37 85.50
N GLY A 404 -9.33 -34.77 84.60
CA GLY A 404 -9.63 -35.34 83.28
C GLY A 404 -9.63 -34.33 82.14
N ILE A 405 -9.03 -34.68 81.01
CA ILE A 405 -8.79 -33.74 79.89
C ILE A 405 -10.01 -33.70 78.96
N VAL A 406 -10.56 -32.50 78.77
CA VAL A 406 -11.76 -32.30 77.94
C VAL A 406 -11.43 -31.73 76.57
N ARG A 407 -10.37 -30.91 76.42
CA ARG A 407 -10.03 -30.30 75.13
C ARG A 407 -8.54 -30.04 74.99
N ILE A 408 -7.99 -30.24 73.79
CA ILE A 408 -6.64 -29.84 73.43
C ILE A 408 -6.73 -28.94 72.20
N VAL A 409 -6.11 -27.78 72.27
CA VAL A 409 -6.21 -26.70 71.29
C VAL A 409 -4.80 -26.33 70.81
N ILE A 410 -4.65 -26.15 69.51
CA ILE A 410 -3.44 -25.63 68.89
C ILE A 410 -3.74 -24.24 68.32
N GLU A 411 -2.89 -23.28 68.66
CA GLU A 411 -2.92 -21.90 68.20
C GLU A 411 -1.61 -21.60 67.46
N ILE A 412 -1.71 -21.15 66.21
CA ILE A 412 -0.56 -20.81 65.37
C ILE A 412 -0.77 -19.42 64.83
N ASN A 413 0.13 -18.50 65.18
CA ASN A 413 0.05 -17.09 64.76
C ASN A 413 -1.34 -16.45 65.01
N GLY A 414 -2.07 -16.90 66.04
CA GLY A 414 -3.40 -16.43 66.41
C GLY A 414 -4.59 -17.20 65.81
N GLU A 415 -4.37 -18.13 64.87
CA GLU A 415 -5.43 -19.03 64.39
C GLU A 415 -5.55 -20.27 65.27
N VAL A 416 -6.76 -20.55 65.75
CA VAL A 416 -7.04 -21.56 66.78
C VAL A 416 -7.80 -22.75 66.19
N SER A 417 -7.33 -23.96 66.43
CA SER A 417 -8.02 -25.20 66.03
C SER A 417 -7.99 -26.27 67.12
N ASP A 418 -9.00 -27.14 67.13
CA ASP A 418 -9.11 -28.21 68.13
C ASP A 418 -8.40 -29.47 67.65
N LEU A 419 -7.43 -29.93 68.44
CA LEU A 419 -6.76 -31.22 68.23
C LEU A 419 -7.55 -32.38 68.86
N PHE A 420 -8.26 -32.10 69.95
CA PHE A 420 -9.08 -33.09 70.64
C PHE A 420 -10.19 -32.40 71.43
N ARG A 421 -11.37 -33.03 71.47
CA ARG A 421 -12.49 -32.63 72.34
C ARG A 421 -13.24 -33.88 72.79
N HIS A 422 -13.49 -34.02 74.09
CA HIS A 422 -14.28 -35.12 74.67
C HIS A 422 -15.79 -34.79 74.59
N SER A 423 -16.60 -35.70 74.07
CA SER A 423 -18.03 -35.46 73.81
C SER A 423 -18.90 -36.69 74.06
N GLY A 424 -18.85 -37.24 75.28
CA GLY A 424 -19.71 -38.34 75.74
C GLY A 424 -19.78 -38.46 77.28
N GLY A 425 -20.90 -38.96 77.83
CA GLY A 425 -21.22 -38.98 79.27
C GLY A 425 -20.42 -39.95 80.16
N GLY A 426 -19.20 -40.32 79.77
CA GLY A 426 -18.25 -41.11 80.57
C GLY A 426 -17.09 -40.26 81.10
N GLN A 427 -16.37 -40.78 82.11
CA GLN A 427 -15.27 -40.07 82.78
C GLN A 427 -14.17 -39.64 81.78
N ALA A 428 -13.76 -38.37 81.84
CA ALA A 428 -12.80 -37.79 80.89
C ALA A 428 -11.40 -38.41 81.05
N PRO A 429 -10.66 -38.62 79.96
CA PRO A 429 -9.35 -39.28 80.02
C PRO A 429 -8.32 -38.41 80.74
N VAL A 430 -7.71 -38.97 81.78
CA VAL A 430 -6.63 -38.34 82.60
C VAL A 430 -5.34 -38.10 81.78
N ARG A 431 -5.20 -38.76 80.61
CA ARG A 431 -4.07 -38.60 79.68
C ARG A 431 -4.50 -38.73 78.22
N ARG A 432 -3.96 -37.91 77.30
CA ARG A 432 -4.23 -38.01 75.84
C ARG A 432 -3.04 -37.63 74.96
N THR A 433 -2.83 -38.35 73.85
CA THR A 433 -1.79 -38.06 72.83
C THR A 433 -2.38 -37.47 71.55
N PHE A 434 -1.60 -36.70 70.78
CA PHE A 434 -2.02 -36.05 69.53
C PHE A 434 -0.86 -35.87 68.53
N GLU A 435 -1.20 -35.76 67.23
CA GLU A 435 -0.29 -35.46 66.11
C GLU A 435 -1.01 -34.65 65.01
N ARG A 436 -0.37 -33.62 64.45
CA ARG A 436 -0.94 -32.73 63.42
C ARG A 436 0.14 -32.06 62.55
N GLN A 437 -0.08 -32.00 61.22
CA GLN A 437 0.74 -31.20 60.31
C GLN A 437 0.23 -29.76 60.22
N ILE A 438 1.14 -28.79 60.19
CA ILE A 438 0.84 -27.35 60.19
C ILE A 438 1.66 -26.60 59.14
N GLU A 439 1.04 -25.63 58.46
CA GLU A 439 1.69 -24.77 57.47
C GLU A 439 2.29 -23.52 58.15
N LEU A 440 3.48 -23.11 57.74
CA LEU A 440 4.26 -22.03 58.35
C LEU A 440 4.37 -20.81 57.43
N ALA A 441 4.13 -19.61 57.96
CA ALA A 441 4.42 -18.37 57.26
C ALA A 441 5.94 -18.10 57.22
N ALA A 442 6.42 -17.36 56.21
CA ALA A 442 7.83 -17.00 56.12
C ALA A 442 8.27 -16.15 57.33
N GLY A 443 9.35 -16.55 58.01
CA GLY A 443 9.84 -15.89 59.22
C GLY A 443 9.49 -16.64 60.51
N VAL A 444 9.26 -15.87 61.58
CA VAL A 444 9.01 -16.41 62.92
C VAL A 444 7.54 -16.76 63.07
N ASN A 445 7.25 -18.00 63.44
CA ASN A 445 5.91 -18.51 63.72
C ASN A 445 5.85 -18.91 65.19
N HIS A 446 4.78 -18.49 65.87
CA HIS A 446 4.55 -18.81 67.27
C HIS A 446 3.47 -19.88 67.37
N LEU A 447 3.87 -21.05 67.86
CA LEU A 447 3.01 -22.18 68.11
C LEU A 447 2.69 -22.24 69.60
N LYS A 448 1.42 -22.27 69.96
CA LYS A 448 0.95 -22.44 71.34
C LYS A 448 -0.04 -23.59 71.41
N LEU A 449 0.18 -24.53 72.32
CA LEU A 449 -0.69 -25.67 72.56
C LEU A 449 -1.29 -25.54 73.95
N THR A 450 -2.61 -25.60 74.06
CA THR A 450 -3.34 -25.43 75.32
C THR A 450 -4.21 -26.65 75.60
N VAL A 451 -4.13 -27.18 76.81
CA VAL A 451 -4.93 -28.30 77.30
C VAL A 451 -5.94 -27.77 78.30
N PHE A 452 -7.17 -28.27 78.25
CA PHE A 452 -8.26 -27.93 79.16
C PHE A 452 -8.76 -29.17 79.89
N ASP A 453 -9.05 -29.04 81.18
CA ASP A 453 -9.64 -30.11 82.00
C ASP A 453 -11.18 -30.05 82.11
N GLY A 454 -11.75 -31.04 82.82
CA GLY A 454 -13.17 -31.22 83.10
C GLY A 454 -13.79 -30.20 84.06
N HIS A 455 -12.96 -29.41 84.74
CA HIS A 455 -13.37 -28.30 85.59
C HIS A 455 -13.07 -26.92 84.99
N GLY A 456 -12.65 -26.89 83.72
CA GLY A 456 -12.50 -25.68 82.90
C GLY A 456 -11.14 -24.99 83.01
N LYS A 457 -10.15 -25.62 83.63
CA LYS A 457 -8.83 -25.03 83.83
C LYS A 457 -7.90 -25.36 82.66
N SER A 458 -6.86 -24.55 82.37
CA SER A 458 -6.04 -24.77 81.15
C SER A 458 -4.55 -24.42 81.19
N PHE A 459 -3.70 -25.31 80.68
CA PHE A 459 -2.24 -25.12 80.64
C PHE A 459 -1.73 -25.07 79.21
N ALA A 460 -0.85 -24.11 78.95
CA ALA A 460 -0.32 -23.85 77.63
C ALA A 460 1.21 -24.00 77.57
N ALA A 461 1.68 -24.74 76.56
CA ALA A 461 3.08 -24.75 76.16
C ALA A 461 3.24 -23.98 74.84
N SER A 462 4.30 -23.19 74.71
CA SER A 462 4.57 -22.43 73.48
C SER A 462 5.95 -22.74 72.91
N ARG A 463 6.09 -22.66 71.58
CA ARG A 463 7.34 -22.89 70.85
C ARG A 463 7.45 -21.93 69.67
N THR A 464 8.68 -21.54 69.34
CA THR A 464 8.97 -20.65 68.21
C THR A 464 9.62 -21.42 67.06
N LEU A 465 9.01 -21.36 65.86
CA LEU A 465 9.46 -21.99 64.63
C LEU A 465 9.90 -20.91 63.63
N VAL A 466 11.09 -21.02 63.03
CA VAL A 466 11.60 -20.04 62.06
C VAL A 466 11.72 -20.68 60.68
N TYR A 467 10.81 -20.33 59.76
CA TYR A 467 10.85 -20.77 58.37
C TYR A 467 11.60 -19.75 57.50
N SER A 468 12.66 -20.20 56.82
CA SER A 468 13.42 -19.37 55.86
C SER A 468 13.18 -19.86 54.44
N PRO A 469 12.38 -19.15 53.61
CA PRO A 469 12.09 -19.58 52.25
C PRO A 469 13.35 -19.54 51.37
N PRO A 470 13.44 -20.39 50.34
CA PRO A 470 14.55 -20.38 49.40
C PRO A 470 14.63 -19.07 48.61
N PHE A 471 15.84 -18.68 48.19
CA PHE A 471 16.12 -17.35 47.67
C PHE A 471 15.30 -16.96 46.42
N TRP A 472 14.87 -17.92 45.60
CA TRP A 472 14.03 -17.65 44.42
C TRP A 472 12.57 -17.31 44.74
N LYS A 473 12.10 -17.58 45.97
CA LYS A 473 10.78 -17.13 46.45
C LYS A 473 10.84 -15.71 47.06
N LEU A 474 12.03 -15.09 47.17
CA LEU A 474 12.16 -13.74 47.74
C LEU A 474 11.74 -12.67 46.72
N PRO A 475 11.07 -11.57 47.15
CA PRO A 475 10.70 -10.46 46.27
C PRO A 475 11.90 -9.88 45.49
N LEU A 476 13.07 -9.81 46.14
CA LEU A 476 14.31 -9.31 45.54
C LEU A 476 14.72 -10.11 44.28
N PHE A 477 14.55 -11.43 44.30
CA PHE A 477 14.86 -12.27 43.14
C PHE A 477 13.91 -11.98 41.98
N LEU A 478 12.62 -11.80 42.26
CA LEU A 478 11.63 -11.40 41.26
C LEU A 478 11.94 -10.02 40.67
N TYR A 479 12.36 -9.05 41.50
CA TYR A 479 12.82 -7.74 41.01
C TYR A 479 14.07 -7.84 40.13
N LEU A 480 15.02 -8.72 40.47
CA LEU A 480 16.22 -8.98 39.66
C LEU A 480 15.88 -9.59 38.29
N VAL A 481 14.94 -10.54 38.25
CA VAL A 481 14.42 -11.10 36.99
C VAL A 481 13.69 -10.03 36.17
N ALA A 482 12.85 -9.20 36.81
CA ALA A 482 12.16 -8.11 36.12
C ALA A 482 13.15 -7.08 35.54
N LEU A 483 14.21 -6.75 36.29
CA LEU A 483 15.26 -5.84 35.86
C LEU A 483 16.06 -6.39 34.66
N THR A 484 16.41 -7.68 34.66
CA THR A 484 17.13 -8.29 33.54
C THR A 484 16.27 -8.35 32.28
N VAL A 485 14.96 -8.61 32.40
CA VAL A 485 14.01 -8.52 31.28
C VAL A 485 13.92 -7.08 30.76
N LEU A 486 13.86 -6.09 31.64
CA LEU A 486 13.86 -4.66 31.26
C LEU A 486 15.14 -4.25 30.52
N LEU A 487 16.30 -4.64 31.04
CA LEU A 487 17.60 -4.31 30.45
C LEU A 487 17.81 -5.01 29.10
N THR A 488 17.38 -6.26 28.96
CA THR A 488 17.45 -6.98 27.67
C THR A 488 16.49 -6.38 26.65
N ALA A 489 15.26 -6.02 27.03
CA ALA A 489 14.32 -5.31 26.15
C ALA A 489 14.86 -3.92 25.73
N ALA A 490 15.42 -3.16 26.66
CA ALA A 490 16.05 -1.86 26.38
C ALA A 490 17.28 -2.01 25.47
N GLY A 491 18.13 -3.00 25.71
CA GLY A 491 19.29 -3.32 24.88
C GLY A 491 18.90 -3.73 23.46
N TYR A 492 17.88 -4.58 23.33
CA TYR A 492 17.32 -4.97 22.03
C TYR A 492 16.73 -3.76 21.28
N TYR A 493 15.97 -2.91 21.97
CA TYR A 493 15.42 -1.67 21.40
C TYR A 493 16.54 -0.74 20.91
N TYR A 494 17.57 -0.53 21.73
CA TYR A 494 18.74 0.28 21.38
C TYR A 494 19.49 -0.28 20.17
N PHE A 495 19.76 -1.60 20.16
CA PHE A 495 20.42 -2.27 19.05
C PHE A 495 19.61 -2.12 17.75
N LYS A 496 18.30 -2.41 17.77
CA LYS A 496 17.41 -2.30 16.60
C LYS A 496 17.41 -0.86 16.04
N ARG A 497 17.28 0.14 16.92
CA ARG A 497 17.30 1.56 16.54
C ARG A 497 18.65 1.99 15.95
N ASN A 498 19.76 1.60 16.56
CA ASN A 498 21.09 2.05 16.13
C ASN A 498 21.57 1.35 14.85
N THR A 499 21.22 0.07 14.68
CA THR A 499 21.54 -0.68 13.44
C THR A 499 20.80 -0.10 12.24
N PHE A 500 19.54 0.30 12.44
CA PHE A 500 18.76 1.02 11.42
C PHE A 500 19.39 2.38 11.09
N HIS A 501 19.79 3.17 12.08
CA HIS A 501 20.47 4.45 11.85
C HIS A 501 21.83 4.30 11.12
N LEU A 502 22.62 3.29 11.45
CA LEU A 502 23.91 3.02 10.78
C LEU A 502 23.70 2.58 9.32
N LEU A 503 22.73 1.70 9.07
CA LEU A 503 22.36 1.31 7.71
C LEU A 503 21.83 2.52 6.93
N TYR A 504 20.92 3.28 7.52
CA TYR A 504 20.36 4.52 6.97
C TYR A 504 21.44 5.52 6.58
N ASN A 505 22.43 5.78 7.45
CA ASN A 505 23.53 6.70 7.15
C ASN A 505 24.46 6.17 6.06
N LYS A 506 24.70 4.86 6.00
CA LYS A 506 25.53 4.25 4.96
C LYS A 506 24.83 4.26 3.59
N LEU A 507 23.51 4.08 3.60
CA LEU A 507 22.67 4.13 2.41
C LEU A 507 22.52 5.58 1.90
N ARG A 508 22.23 6.54 2.77
CA ARG A 508 22.11 7.98 2.44
C ARG A 508 23.39 8.60 1.85
N ARG A 509 24.55 7.99 2.11
CA ARG A 509 25.85 8.40 1.53
C ARG A 509 26.08 7.89 0.11
N ARG A 510 25.23 7.01 -0.42
CA ARG A 510 25.33 6.61 -1.83
C ARG A 510 24.88 7.78 -2.72
N PRO A 511 25.61 8.06 -3.82
CA PRO A 511 25.21 9.11 -4.74
C PRO A 511 23.87 8.76 -5.37
N PHE A 512 23.02 9.78 -5.54
CA PHE A 512 21.76 9.64 -6.24
C PHE A 512 22.02 9.21 -7.70
N VAL A 513 21.25 8.24 -8.18
CA VAL A 513 21.26 7.81 -9.59
C VAL A 513 19.88 8.09 -10.17
N LEU A 514 19.84 8.97 -11.17
CA LEU A 514 18.62 9.30 -11.90
C LEU A 514 18.11 8.06 -12.66
N ILE A 515 16.82 7.77 -12.51
CA ILE A 515 16.16 6.68 -13.23
C ILE A 515 15.48 7.30 -14.46
N SER A 516 16.21 7.35 -15.59
CA SER A 516 15.70 7.84 -16.87
C SER A 516 16.16 6.94 -18.04
N PRO A 517 15.27 6.55 -18.96
CA PRO A 517 13.81 6.72 -18.87
C PRO A 517 13.20 5.88 -17.74
N ASN A 518 11.98 6.22 -17.30
CA ASN A 518 11.24 5.39 -16.34
C ASN A 518 10.91 4.04 -17.02
N PRO A 519 11.35 2.89 -16.47
CA PRO A 519 11.19 1.62 -17.16
C PRO A 519 9.76 1.06 -17.12
N TYR A 520 8.91 1.55 -16.22
CA TYR A 520 7.54 1.03 -16.06
C TYR A 520 6.59 1.64 -17.11
N ILE A 521 5.93 0.77 -17.87
CA ILE A 521 5.05 1.12 -18.97
C ILE A 521 3.60 1.01 -18.50
N VAL A 522 2.90 2.13 -18.49
CA VAL A 522 1.49 2.23 -18.04
C VAL A 522 0.60 2.50 -19.24
N GLY A 523 -0.56 1.83 -19.29
CA GLY A 523 -1.57 2.01 -20.34
C GLY A 523 -1.28 1.19 -21.60
N ASN A 524 -0.10 1.34 -22.19
CA ASN A 524 0.24 0.68 -23.46
C ASN A 524 0.50 -0.82 -23.30
N PRO A 525 0.11 -1.66 -24.29
CA PRO A 525 0.50 -3.07 -24.32
C PRO A 525 2.01 -3.25 -24.37
N ILE A 526 2.51 -4.28 -23.69
CA ILE A 526 3.95 -4.57 -23.58
C ILE A 526 4.40 -5.38 -24.80
N ARG A 527 5.13 -4.72 -25.69
CA ARG A 527 5.69 -5.33 -26.91
C ARG A 527 7.08 -5.93 -26.68
N SER A 528 7.92 -5.25 -25.90
CA SER A 528 9.28 -5.68 -25.58
C SER A 528 9.30 -6.91 -24.68
N ARG A 529 10.24 -7.84 -24.89
CA ARG A 529 10.39 -9.04 -24.05
C ARG A 529 10.96 -8.72 -22.68
N GLU A 530 11.74 -7.65 -22.57
CA GLU A 530 12.49 -7.26 -21.37
C GLU A 530 11.56 -6.79 -20.24
N MET A 531 10.47 -6.11 -20.60
CA MET A 531 9.44 -5.64 -19.65
C MET A 531 8.22 -6.58 -19.54
N PHE A 532 8.28 -7.77 -20.14
CA PHE A 532 7.21 -8.76 -20.06
C PHE A 532 7.53 -9.82 -19.01
N PHE A 533 6.72 -9.92 -17.96
CA PHE A 533 6.97 -10.80 -16.81
C PHE A 533 5.88 -11.87 -16.67
N GLY A 534 6.33 -13.10 -16.37
CA GLY A 534 5.46 -14.26 -16.13
C GLY A 534 4.80 -14.80 -17.41
N ARG A 535 3.66 -15.49 -17.21
CA ARG A 535 2.80 -16.07 -18.28
C ARG A 535 3.40 -17.27 -19.01
N GLU A 536 4.49 -17.85 -18.51
CA GLU A 536 5.08 -19.07 -19.09
C GLU A 536 4.07 -20.22 -19.17
N ASP A 537 3.18 -20.34 -18.19
CA ASP A 537 2.12 -21.35 -18.20
C ASP A 537 1.04 -21.08 -19.26
N ASP A 538 0.76 -19.81 -19.56
CA ASP A 538 -0.19 -19.42 -20.61
C ASP A 538 0.38 -19.73 -22.00
N PHE A 539 1.65 -19.40 -22.24
CA PHE A 539 2.32 -19.78 -23.48
C PHE A 539 2.45 -21.29 -23.64
N ARG A 540 2.76 -22.01 -22.54
CA ARG A 540 2.83 -23.47 -22.57
C ARG A 540 1.47 -24.09 -22.88
N PHE A 541 0.40 -23.53 -22.34
CA PHE A 541 -0.97 -23.94 -22.66
C PHE A 541 -1.26 -23.79 -24.15
N VAL A 542 -1.06 -22.60 -24.71
CA VAL A 542 -1.30 -22.34 -26.14
C VAL A 542 -0.44 -23.26 -27.00
N LYS A 543 0.85 -23.36 -26.69
CA LYS A 543 1.80 -24.21 -27.42
C LYS A 543 1.38 -25.67 -27.41
N ASN A 544 1.11 -26.24 -26.22
CA ASN A 544 0.70 -27.64 -26.09
C ASN A 544 -0.61 -27.91 -26.83
N LYS A 545 -1.52 -26.95 -26.86
CA LYS A 545 -2.80 -27.11 -27.55
C LYS A 545 -2.60 -27.21 -29.06
N VAL A 546 -1.86 -26.25 -29.62
CA VAL A 546 -1.54 -26.21 -31.04
C VAL A 546 -0.69 -27.41 -31.48
N ASP A 547 0.32 -27.81 -30.69
CA ASP A 547 1.22 -28.93 -31.03
C ASP A 547 0.51 -30.32 -31.00
N ASN A 548 -0.48 -30.51 -30.13
CA ASN A 548 -1.11 -31.82 -29.92
C ASN A 548 -2.41 -32.03 -30.69
N GLU A 549 -3.02 -30.95 -31.21
CA GLU A 549 -4.28 -31.08 -31.94
C GLU A 549 -4.07 -31.41 -33.40
N LYS A 550 -4.72 -32.50 -33.82
CA LYS A 550 -4.72 -32.97 -35.20
C LYS A 550 -5.52 -32.06 -36.14
N TYR A 551 -6.45 -31.29 -35.59
CA TYR A 551 -7.34 -30.37 -36.31
C TYR A 551 -7.20 -28.96 -35.72
N GLY A 552 -7.60 -27.94 -36.47
CA GLY A 552 -7.66 -26.58 -35.94
C GLY A 552 -8.59 -26.47 -34.72
N SER A 553 -8.29 -25.51 -33.85
CA SER A 553 -9.12 -25.16 -32.70
C SER A 553 -9.16 -23.65 -32.45
N LEU A 554 -10.09 -23.26 -31.58
CA LEU A 554 -10.22 -21.90 -31.07
C LEU A 554 -9.74 -21.86 -29.62
N ILE A 555 -8.83 -20.93 -29.32
CA ILE A 555 -8.36 -20.65 -27.97
C ILE A 555 -8.83 -19.25 -27.59
N VAL A 556 -9.54 -19.13 -26.48
CA VAL A 556 -10.02 -17.84 -25.96
C VAL A 556 -9.20 -17.46 -24.72
N LEU A 557 -8.40 -16.42 -24.87
CA LEU A 557 -7.70 -15.72 -23.80
C LEU A 557 -8.63 -14.65 -23.21
N PHE A 558 -9.31 -14.98 -22.13
CA PHE A 558 -10.25 -14.06 -21.46
C PHE A 558 -9.69 -13.56 -20.13
N GLY A 559 -10.31 -12.54 -19.55
CA GLY A 559 -9.92 -11.98 -18.26
C GLY A 559 -10.18 -10.49 -18.19
N GLU A 560 -9.96 -9.89 -17.03
CA GLU A 560 -10.28 -8.48 -16.79
C GLU A 560 -9.51 -7.50 -17.71
N ARG A 561 -10.04 -6.28 -17.83
CA ARG A 561 -9.36 -5.21 -18.58
C ARG A 561 -7.98 -4.95 -17.98
N ARG A 562 -6.99 -4.72 -18.86
CA ARG A 562 -5.58 -4.48 -18.49
C ARG A 562 -4.85 -5.65 -17.80
N ALA A 563 -5.38 -6.88 -17.87
CA ALA A 563 -4.66 -8.08 -17.42
C ALA A 563 -3.46 -8.46 -18.30
N GLY A 564 -3.28 -7.79 -19.46
CA GLY A 564 -2.14 -7.99 -20.36
C GLY A 564 -2.43 -8.93 -21.53
N LYS A 565 -3.69 -9.14 -21.91
CA LYS A 565 -4.11 -10.01 -23.02
C LYS A 565 -3.47 -9.61 -24.36
N THR A 566 -3.62 -8.35 -24.77
CA THR A 566 -2.95 -7.77 -25.95
C THR A 566 -1.42 -7.91 -25.85
N SER A 567 -0.84 -7.73 -24.66
CA SER A 567 0.60 -7.95 -24.45
C SER A 567 1.00 -9.40 -24.71
N VAL A 568 0.19 -10.38 -24.26
CA VAL A 568 0.39 -11.82 -24.55
C VAL A 568 0.35 -12.06 -26.06
N LEU A 569 -0.61 -11.47 -26.79
CA LEU A 569 -0.66 -11.58 -28.25
C LEU A 569 0.59 -10.99 -28.92
N TYR A 570 1.09 -9.84 -28.48
CA TYR A 570 2.35 -9.28 -28.99
C TYR A 570 3.56 -10.16 -28.71
N GLN A 571 3.62 -10.84 -27.56
CA GLN A 571 4.69 -11.81 -27.29
C GLN A 571 4.60 -13.01 -28.24
N ILE A 572 3.39 -13.53 -28.51
CA ILE A 572 3.18 -14.60 -29.50
C ILE A 572 3.63 -14.11 -30.89
N LEU A 573 3.20 -12.92 -31.31
CA LEU A 573 3.60 -12.27 -32.56
C LEU A 573 5.12 -12.12 -32.69
N GLY A 574 5.79 -11.79 -31.58
CA GLY A 574 7.24 -11.71 -31.45
C GLY A 574 7.96 -13.06 -31.38
N GLY A 575 7.28 -14.17 -31.69
CA GLY A 575 7.87 -15.51 -31.80
C GLY A 575 8.10 -16.22 -30.46
N ARG A 576 7.33 -15.90 -29.40
CA ARG A 576 7.48 -16.53 -28.08
C ARG A 576 7.14 -18.03 -28.08
N LEU A 577 6.27 -18.49 -28.99
CA LEU A 577 5.87 -19.91 -29.08
C LEU A 577 6.91 -20.77 -29.83
N GLY A 578 7.72 -20.16 -30.69
CA GLY A 578 8.72 -20.82 -31.52
C GLY A 578 8.52 -20.55 -33.02
N PRO A 579 9.44 -21.01 -33.88
CA PRO A 579 9.44 -20.69 -35.31
C PRO A 579 8.35 -21.41 -36.13
N ARG A 580 7.82 -22.53 -35.63
CA ARG A 580 6.74 -23.30 -36.30
C ARG A 580 5.36 -22.66 -36.20
N PHE A 581 5.23 -21.59 -35.42
CA PHE A 581 3.99 -20.86 -35.23
C PHE A 581 4.09 -19.58 -36.04
N VAL A 582 3.18 -19.40 -37.00
CA VAL A 582 3.09 -18.23 -37.87
C VAL A 582 1.92 -17.37 -37.40
N PRO A 583 2.16 -16.44 -36.46
CA PRO A 583 1.13 -15.55 -35.95
C PRO A 583 0.83 -14.42 -36.92
N VAL A 584 -0.46 -14.18 -37.13
CA VAL A 584 -1.04 -13.05 -37.85
C VAL A 584 -1.91 -12.29 -36.85
N PHE A 585 -1.59 -11.02 -36.61
CA PHE A 585 -2.30 -10.19 -35.63
C PHE A 585 -3.43 -9.41 -36.30
N LEU A 586 -4.64 -9.56 -35.76
CA LEU A 586 -5.87 -8.96 -36.25
C LEU A 586 -6.42 -8.03 -35.15
N ASP A 587 -6.18 -6.74 -35.32
CA ASP A 587 -6.68 -5.70 -34.43
C ASP A 587 -8.09 -5.28 -34.87
N MET A 588 -9.11 -5.73 -34.15
CA MET A 588 -10.50 -5.45 -34.52
C MET A 588 -10.88 -3.98 -34.38
N GLN A 589 -10.18 -3.20 -33.53
CA GLN A 589 -10.41 -1.75 -33.39
C GLN A 589 -9.90 -0.98 -34.61
N ALA A 590 -8.73 -1.36 -35.14
CA ALA A 590 -8.13 -0.67 -36.28
C ALA A 590 -8.80 -1.02 -37.63
N MET A 591 -9.60 -2.08 -37.68
CA MET A 591 -10.28 -2.52 -38.91
C MET A 591 -11.58 -1.75 -39.16
N ALA A 592 -11.53 -0.76 -40.06
CA ALA A 592 -12.72 -0.13 -40.62
C ALA A 592 -13.32 -1.04 -41.72
N ILE A 593 -14.45 -1.68 -41.43
CA ILE A 593 -15.08 -2.67 -42.31
C ILE A 593 -16.58 -2.44 -42.35
N ASN A 594 -17.18 -2.53 -43.55
CA ASN A 594 -18.61 -2.32 -43.79
C ASN A 594 -19.34 -3.54 -44.35
N ASN A 595 -18.63 -4.59 -44.79
CA ASN A 595 -19.20 -5.83 -45.32
C ASN A 595 -18.23 -7.02 -45.17
N ASP A 596 -18.72 -8.24 -45.40
CA ASP A 596 -17.92 -9.47 -45.31
C ASP A 596 -16.73 -9.51 -46.28
N SER A 597 -16.85 -8.90 -47.47
CA SER A 597 -15.77 -8.89 -48.47
C SER A 597 -14.60 -8.03 -47.99
N GLU A 598 -14.89 -6.84 -47.45
CA GLU A 598 -13.90 -5.99 -46.79
C GLU A 598 -13.27 -6.68 -45.57
N PHE A 599 -14.06 -7.39 -44.75
CA PHE A 599 -13.52 -8.13 -43.60
C PHE A 599 -12.51 -9.20 -44.02
N LEU A 600 -12.97 -10.14 -44.85
CA LEU A 600 -12.18 -11.29 -45.27
C LEU A 600 -11.01 -10.88 -46.17
N GLY A 601 -11.22 -9.88 -47.03
CA GLY A 601 -10.17 -9.28 -47.85
C GLY A 601 -9.08 -8.64 -46.99
N ARG A 602 -9.44 -7.88 -45.96
CA ARG A 602 -8.47 -7.27 -45.04
C ARG A 602 -7.71 -8.31 -44.22
N VAL A 603 -8.37 -9.37 -43.76
CA VAL A 603 -7.68 -10.49 -43.09
C VAL A 603 -6.72 -11.17 -44.05
N ALA A 604 -7.11 -11.39 -45.31
CA ALA A 604 -6.25 -12.00 -46.33
C ALA A 604 -5.02 -11.12 -46.65
N GLU A 605 -5.20 -9.80 -46.75
CA GLU A 605 -4.13 -8.82 -46.96
C GLU A 605 -3.10 -8.87 -45.82
N ILE A 606 -3.54 -8.74 -44.56
CA ILE A 606 -2.65 -8.80 -43.38
C ILE A 606 -1.91 -10.15 -43.33
N THR A 607 -2.58 -11.24 -43.71
CA THR A 607 -1.99 -12.58 -43.76
C THR A 607 -0.93 -12.69 -44.86
N ALA A 608 -1.23 -12.19 -46.06
CA ALA A 608 -0.31 -12.19 -47.19
C ALA A 608 0.94 -11.37 -46.89
N ASP A 609 0.79 -10.17 -46.31
CA ASP A 609 1.90 -9.32 -45.89
C ASP A 609 2.79 -9.99 -44.85
N ARG A 610 2.18 -10.70 -43.89
CA ARG A 610 2.91 -11.40 -42.83
C ARG A 610 3.72 -12.58 -43.36
N ILE A 611 3.17 -13.32 -44.32
CA ILE A 611 3.81 -14.50 -44.90
C ILE A 611 4.79 -14.10 -46.03
N GLY A 612 4.58 -12.95 -46.65
CA GLY A 612 5.48 -12.32 -47.60
C GLY A 612 5.60 -13.11 -48.91
N ALA A 613 6.84 -13.35 -49.36
CA ALA A 613 7.14 -13.90 -50.67
C ALA A 613 6.43 -15.22 -51.01
N ARG A 614 6.04 -16.03 -50.01
CA ARG A 614 5.34 -17.30 -50.24
C ARG A 614 3.90 -17.11 -50.74
N LEU A 615 3.30 -15.93 -50.58
CA LEU A 615 1.96 -15.57 -51.05
C LEU A 615 1.94 -14.38 -52.03
N ALA A 616 3.10 -13.95 -52.54
CA ALA A 616 3.22 -12.75 -53.39
C ALA A 616 2.41 -12.79 -54.70
N ASN A 617 1.98 -13.97 -55.17
CA ASN A 617 1.22 -14.16 -56.40
C ASN A 617 -0.28 -14.37 -56.18
N VAL A 618 -0.79 -14.19 -54.97
CA VAL A 618 -2.22 -14.35 -54.69
C VAL A 618 -2.95 -13.07 -55.05
N ASP A 619 -3.88 -13.16 -56.00
CA ASP A 619 -4.74 -12.05 -56.38
C ASP A 619 -5.79 -11.78 -55.30
N LEU A 620 -5.56 -10.73 -54.51
CA LEU A 620 -6.48 -10.24 -53.48
C LEU A 620 -7.54 -9.28 -54.01
N SER A 621 -7.36 -8.71 -55.22
CA SER A 621 -8.35 -7.79 -55.82
C SER A 621 -9.70 -8.46 -56.09
N ALA A 622 -9.74 -9.81 -56.08
CA ALA A 622 -10.96 -10.58 -56.15
C ALA A 622 -11.95 -10.31 -54.99
N PHE A 623 -11.47 -9.79 -53.85
CA PHE A 623 -12.34 -9.36 -52.74
C PHE A 623 -13.01 -8.00 -52.99
N ASP A 624 -12.47 -7.18 -53.88
CA ASP A 624 -13.03 -5.87 -54.24
C ASP A 624 -14.22 -5.99 -55.21
N ASP A 625 -14.44 -7.18 -55.80
CA ASP A 625 -15.55 -7.47 -56.70
C ASP A 625 -16.83 -7.83 -55.91
N PRO A 626 -17.81 -6.91 -55.81
CA PRO A 626 -19.02 -7.14 -55.02
C PRO A 626 -19.94 -8.22 -55.61
N SER A 627 -19.70 -8.64 -56.87
CA SER A 627 -20.47 -9.73 -57.49
C SER A 627 -20.02 -11.12 -57.03
N ARG A 628 -18.84 -11.21 -56.41
CA ARG A 628 -18.29 -12.47 -55.91
C ARG A 628 -18.63 -12.69 -54.46
N ASN A 629 -18.90 -13.95 -54.12
CA ASN A 629 -19.06 -14.35 -52.74
C ASN A 629 -17.66 -14.40 -52.07
N PRO A 630 -17.41 -13.65 -50.99
CA PRO A 630 -16.09 -13.61 -50.35
C PRO A 630 -15.73 -14.88 -49.58
N TYR A 631 -16.73 -15.68 -49.14
CA TYR A 631 -16.48 -16.88 -48.33
C TYR A 631 -15.65 -17.95 -49.07
N PRO A 632 -16.03 -18.40 -50.29
CA PRO A 632 -15.22 -19.38 -51.04
C PRO A 632 -13.87 -18.81 -51.52
N LEU A 633 -13.77 -17.49 -51.73
CA LEU A 633 -12.51 -16.83 -52.07
C LEU A 633 -11.53 -16.92 -50.90
N PHE A 634 -12.00 -16.59 -49.69
CA PHE A 634 -11.21 -16.69 -48.47
C PHE A 634 -10.83 -18.14 -48.16
N GLU A 635 -11.75 -19.08 -48.36
CA GLU A 635 -11.45 -20.50 -48.15
C GLU A 635 -10.28 -20.99 -49.03
N LYS A 636 -10.29 -20.64 -50.32
CA LYS A 636 -9.19 -20.95 -51.27
C LYS A 636 -7.90 -20.20 -50.92
N PHE A 637 -8.01 -18.98 -50.41
CA PHE A 637 -6.87 -18.21 -49.91
C PHE A 637 -6.20 -18.94 -48.74
N ILE A 638 -6.99 -19.45 -47.79
CA ILE A 638 -6.49 -20.22 -46.66
C ILE A 638 -5.86 -21.55 -47.11
N ASP A 639 -6.44 -22.25 -48.10
CA ASP A 639 -5.82 -23.47 -48.65
C ASP A 639 -4.41 -23.21 -49.17
N ARG A 640 -4.25 -22.19 -50.02
CA ARG A 640 -2.94 -21.79 -50.56
C ARG A 640 -1.99 -21.34 -49.45
N THR A 641 -2.52 -20.68 -48.43
CA THR A 641 -1.73 -20.24 -47.28
C THR A 641 -1.17 -21.43 -46.51
N LEU A 642 -2.00 -22.43 -46.19
CA LEU A 642 -1.56 -23.61 -45.46
C LEU A 642 -0.61 -24.48 -46.31
N GLU A 643 -0.85 -24.60 -47.62
CA GLU A 643 0.08 -25.24 -48.55
C GLU A 643 1.46 -24.57 -48.55
N ALA A 644 1.49 -23.23 -48.52
CA ALA A 644 2.74 -22.45 -48.46
C ALA A 644 3.46 -22.53 -47.10
N LEU A 645 2.74 -22.86 -46.03
CA LEU A 645 3.28 -23.03 -44.68
C LEU A 645 3.75 -24.47 -44.41
N GLY A 646 3.18 -25.47 -45.10
CA GLY A 646 3.58 -26.86 -44.95
C GLY A 646 3.23 -27.41 -43.56
N GLU A 647 4.24 -27.76 -42.77
CA GLU A 647 4.06 -28.28 -41.40
C GLU A 647 4.01 -27.19 -40.31
N ASP A 648 4.11 -25.92 -40.70
CA ASP A 648 3.99 -24.78 -39.79
C ASP A 648 2.50 -24.45 -39.54
N HIS A 649 2.19 -23.97 -38.35
CA HIS A 649 0.84 -23.66 -37.92
C HIS A 649 0.52 -22.17 -38.13
N LEU A 650 -0.61 -21.86 -38.77
CA LEU A 650 -1.14 -20.51 -38.92
C LEU A 650 -1.98 -20.13 -37.70
N LEU A 651 -1.63 -19.02 -37.04
CA LEU A 651 -2.34 -18.54 -35.85
C LEU A 651 -2.95 -17.16 -36.12
N PHE A 652 -4.27 -17.07 -36.19
CA PHE A 652 -4.96 -15.77 -36.18
C PHE A 652 -5.13 -15.28 -34.75
N LEU A 653 -4.39 -14.24 -34.39
CA LEU A 653 -4.46 -13.57 -33.09
C LEU A 653 -5.46 -12.43 -33.20
N VAL A 654 -6.71 -12.65 -32.78
CA VAL A 654 -7.78 -11.64 -32.83
C VAL A 654 -7.84 -10.94 -31.48
N ASP A 655 -7.55 -9.65 -31.46
CA ASP A 655 -7.72 -8.82 -30.27
C ASP A 655 -9.11 -8.16 -30.25
N GLU A 656 -9.72 -8.07 -29.08
CA GLU A 656 -11.09 -7.57 -28.87
C GLU A 656 -12.12 -8.23 -29.81
N TYR A 657 -12.23 -9.55 -29.73
CA TYR A 657 -13.12 -10.34 -30.57
C TYR A 657 -14.60 -9.90 -30.46
N GLU A 658 -14.99 -9.30 -29.33
CA GLU A 658 -16.36 -8.80 -29.09
C GLU A 658 -16.79 -7.76 -30.14
N LEU A 659 -15.86 -7.02 -30.73
CA LEU A 659 -16.15 -6.05 -31.79
C LEU A 659 -16.68 -6.70 -33.07
N ILE A 660 -16.47 -8.01 -33.26
CA ILE A 660 -17.13 -8.77 -34.34
C ILE A 660 -18.64 -8.83 -34.09
N GLU A 661 -19.07 -9.00 -32.83
CA GLU A 661 -20.50 -9.01 -32.47
C GLU A 661 -21.13 -7.65 -32.75
N ASP A 662 -20.45 -6.57 -32.35
CA ASP A 662 -20.93 -5.20 -32.56
C ASP A 662 -21.12 -4.92 -34.06
N LYS A 663 -20.16 -5.33 -34.89
CA LYS A 663 -20.27 -5.22 -36.37
C LYS A 663 -21.40 -6.05 -36.95
N VAL A 664 -21.72 -7.21 -36.37
CA VAL A 664 -22.87 -8.01 -36.79
C VAL A 664 -24.19 -7.36 -36.36
N ALA A 665 -24.26 -6.83 -35.13
CA ALA A 665 -25.41 -6.09 -34.63
C ALA A 665 -25.69 -4.82 -35.45
N GLU A 666 -24.63 -4.17 -35.94
CA GLU A 666 -24.69 -3.02 -36.86
C GLU A 666 -25.00 -3.40 -38.32
N ASN A 667 -25.21 -4.68 -38.63
CA ASN A 667 -25.39 -5.23 -40.00
C ASN A 667 -24.22 -4.95 -40.96
N LYS A 668 -23.02 -4.68 -40.45
CA LYS A 668 -21.79 -4.53 -41.25
C LYS A 668 -21.16 -5.88 -41.58
N ILE A 669 -21.36 -6.89 -40.76
CA ILE A 669 -20.93 -8.27 -41.04
C ILE A 669 -22.15 -9.17 -40.92
N ARG A 670 -22.28 -10.15 -41.82
CA ARG A 670 -23.38 -11.11 -41.76
C ARG A 670 -23.09 -12.20 -40.72
N LYS A 671 -24.13 -12.66 -40.01
CA LYS A 671 -24.03 -13.70 -38.97
C LYS A 671 -23.47 -15.04 -39.49
N GLU A 672 -23.52 -15.28 -40.79
CA GLU A 672 -22.98 -16.47 -41.43
C GLU A 672 -21.45 -16.61 -41.20
N ILE A 673 -20.76 -15.51 -40.85
CA ILE A 673 -19.33 -15.51 -40.53
C ILE A 673 -18.98 -16.49 -39.40
N PHE A 674 -19.83 -16.66 -38.39
CA PHE A 674 -19.55 -17.56 -37.25
C PHE A 674 -19.57 -19.04 -37.67
N HIS A 675 -20.54 -19.41 -38.50
CA HIS A 675 -20.60 -20.75 -39.09
C HIS A 675 -19.43 -20.98 -40.05
N PHE A 676 -19.06 -19.97 -40.83
CA PHE A 676 -17.91 -20.04 -41.74
C PHE A 676 -16.59 -20.25 -40.98
N LEU A 677 -16.33 -19.43 -39.95
CA LEU A 677 -15.13 -19.57 -39.11
C LEU A 677 -15.10 -20.95 -38.43
N SER A 678 -16.24 -21.43 -37.93
CA SER A 678 -16.35 -22.78 -37.36
C SER A 678 -15.98 -23.86 -38.39
N GLY A 679 -16.55 -23.79 -39.59
CA GLY A 679 -16.24 -24.71 -40.68
C GLY A 679 -14.77 -24.65 -41.09
N LEU A 680 -14.18 -23.45 -41.12
CA LEU A 680 -12.78 -23.24 -41.47
C LEU A 680 -11.84 -23.91 -40.46
N VAL A 681 -12.06 -23.69 -39.16
CA VAL A 681 -11.27 -24.31 -38.08
C VAL A 681 -11.44 -25.83 -38.07
N GLU A 682 -12.65 -26.33 -38.37
CA GLU A 682 -12.93 -27.76 -38.39
C GLU A 682 -12.23 -28.51 -39.53
N HIS A 683 -12.21 -27.93 -40.73
CA HIS A 683 -11.77 -28.62 -41.95
C HIS A 683 -10.33 -28.29 -42.37
N LYS A 684 -9.71 -27.23 -41.82
CA LYS A 684 -8.36 -26.78 -42.21
C LYS A 684 -7.34 -27.11 -41.11
N PRO A 685 -6.71 -28.31 -41.11
CA PRO A 685 -5.68 -28.66 -40.13
C PRO A 685 -4.50 -27.70 -40.26
N GLY A 686 -3.96 -27.26 -39.11
CA GLY A 686 -2.88 -26.27 -39.06
C GLY A 686 -3.34 -24.81 -38.95
N LEU A 687 -4.64 -24.52 -39.04
CA LEU A 687 -5.21 -23.21 -38.73
C LEU A 687 -5.74 -23.16 -37.29
N PHE A 688 -5.30 -22.18 -36.51
CA PHE A 688 -5.75 -21.93 -35.15
C PHE A 688 -6.21 -20.49 -34.98
N LEU A 689 -7.29 -20.30 -34.22
CA LEU A 689 -7.78 -18.99 -33.83
C LEU A 689 -7.43 -18.75 -32.36
N ILE A 690 -6.84 -17.60 -32.05
CA ILE A 690 -6.58 -17.17 -30.67
C ILE A 690 -7.29 -15.84 -30.46
N PHE A 691 -8.38 -15.87 -29.72
CA PHE A 691 -9.18 -14.69 -29.43
C PHE A 691 -8.80 -14.13 -28.07
N ALA A 692 -8.52 -12.84 -28.00
CA ALA A 692 -8.36 -12.11 -26.75
C ALA A 692 -9.59 -11.22 -26.50
N GLY A 693 -10.18 -11.34 -25.32
CA GLY A 693 -11.37 -10.56 -24.94
C GLY A 693 -11.55 -10.47 -23.43
N ASN A 694 -12.60 -9.79 -23.00
CA ASN A 694 -12.93 -9.62 -21.58
C ASN A 694 -13.68 -10.83 -21.02
N HIS A 695 -14.57 -11.42 -21.80
CA HIS A 695 -15.48 -12.47 -21.35
C HIS A 695 -15.22 -13.80 -22.04
N ARG A 696 -15.89 -14.85 -21.56
CA ARG A 696 -15.99 -16.09 -22.32
C ARG A 696 -17.03 -15.95 -23.42
N LEU A 697 -16.93 -16.75 -24.48
CA LEU A 697 -17.91 -16.73 -25.57
C LEU A 697 -19.32 -17.10 -25.10
N GLN A 698 -19.47 -17.92 -24.06
CA GLN A 698 -20.79 -18.26 -23.50
C GLN A 698 -21.46 -17.12 -22.73
N GLU A 699 -20.67 -16.12 -22.31
CA GLU A 699 -21.12 -14.94 -21.57
C GLU A 699 -21.40 -13.76 -22.51
N SER A 700 -21.29 -13.98 -23.84
CA SER A 700 -21.57 -12.99 -24.87
C SER A 700 -23.01 -12.46 -24.76
N ARG A 701 -23.18 -11.20 -25.15
CA ARG A 701 -24.49 -10.53 -25.21
C ARG A 701 -25.42 -11.21 -26.23
N HIS A 702 -24.85 -11.89 -27.22
CA HIS A 702 -25.56 -12.53 -28.32
C HIS A 702 -25.06 -13.96 -28.54
N SER A 703 -25.98 -14.92 -28.73
CA SER A 703 -25.63 -16.34 -28.94
C SER A 703 -24.97 -16.67 -30.28
N PHE A 704 -24.29 -15.72 -30.93
CA PHE A 704 -23.73 -15.93 -32.26
C PHE A 704 -22.54 -16.90 -32.27
N TRP A 705 -21.83 -17.05 -31.16
CA TRP A 705 -20.64 -17.90 -31.06
C TRP A 705 -20.92 -19.39 -30.88
N GLU A 706 -22.19 -19.80 -30.74
CA GLU A 706 -22.61 -21.20 -30.58
C GLU A 706 -21.88 -22.21 -31.49
N PRO A 707 -21.67 -21.93 -32.80
CA PRO A 707 -20.98 -22.86 -33.70
C PRO A 707 -19.54 -23.18 -33.27
N LEU A 708 -18.82 -22.18 -32.72
CA LEU A 708 -17.41 -22.30 -32.37
C LEU A 708 -17.18 -22.90 -30.97
N LEU A 709 -18.22 -23.00 -30.13
CA LEU A 709 -18.09 -23.45 -28.74
C LEU A 709 -17.60 -24.89 -28.59
N GLN A 710 -17.91 -25.77 -29.56
CA GLN A 710 -17.59 -27.20 -29.47
C GLN A 710 -16.08 -27.50 -29.50
N ARG A 711 -15.28 -26.60 -30.08
CA ARG A 711 -13.81 -26.73 -30.23
C ARG A 711 -13.07 -25.54 -29.61
N CYS A 712 -13.70 -24.93 -28.62
CA CYS A 712 -13.20 -23.75 -27.94
C CYS A 712 -12.59 -24.13 -26.59
N ASP A 713 -11.34 -23.75 -26.38
CA ASP A 713 -10.66 -23.86 -25.10
C ASP A 713 -10.44 -22.50 -24.47
N TYR A 714 -10.62 -22.44 -23.15
CA TYR A 714 -10.60 -21.21 -22.40
C TYR A 714 -9.35 -21.09 -21.54
N ARG A 715 -8.68 -19.94 -21.61
CA ARG A 715 -7.56 -19.60 -20.74
C ARG A 715 -7.78 -18.24 -20.09
N ASN A 716 -7.91 -18.23 -18.76
CA ASN A 716 -8.01 -16.99 -18.00
C ASN A 716 -6.62 -16.34 -17.86
N ILE A 717 -6.45 -15.14 -18.42
CA ILE A 717 -5.30 -14.27 -18.18
C ILE A 717 -5.57 -13.48 -16.89
N SER A 718 -5.23 -14.09 -15.75
CA SER A 718 -5.45 -13.55 -14.40
C SER A 718 -4.32 -12.59 -13.96
N TYR A 719 -4.16 -12.31 -12.68
CA TYR A 719 -3.09 -11.50 -12.08
C TYR A 719 -1.74 -12.25 -12.17
N LEU A 720 -0.63 -11.53 -12.03
CA LEU A 720 0.70 -12.15 -11.99
C LEU A 720 0.90 -12.96 -10.71
N THR A 721 1.73 -13.99 -10.79
CA THR A 721 2.13 -14.75 -9.61
C THR A 721 2.89 -13.85 -8.62
N PRO A 722 2.93 -14.17 -7.32
CA PRO A 722 3.71 -13.41 -6.35
C PRO A 722 5.20 -13.30 -6.74
N ASN A 723 5.76 -14.34 -7.38
CA ASN A 723 7.15 -14.31 -7.82
C ASN A 723 7.34 -13.38 -9.02
N ASP A 724 6.49 -13.46 -10.04
CA ASP A 724 6.58 -12.60 -11.22
C ASP A 724 6.27 -11.14 -10.90
N THR A 725 5.34 -10.89 -9.98
CA THR A 725 5.06 -9.54 -9.46
C THR A 725 6.29 -8.96 -8.77
N ARG A 726 6.98 -9.74 -7.92
CA ARG A 726 8.23 -9.30 -7.30
C ARG A 726 9.30 -8.97 -8.34
N ARG A 727 9.43 -9.81 -9.37
CA ARG A 727 10.38 -9.59 -10.47
C ARG A 727 10.05 -8.31 -11.24
N LEU A 728 8.78 -8.10 -11.59
CA LEU A 728 8.30 -6.86 -12.21
C LEU A 728 8.64 -5.64 -11.35
N ILE A 729 8.43 -5.71 -10.03
CA ILE A 729 8.74 -4.59 -9.12
C ILE A 729 10.24 -4.33 -9.02
N GLN A 730 11.10 -5.35 -9.00
CA GLN A 730 12.51 -5.18 -8.62
C GLN A 730 13.51 -5.20 -9.79
N GLU A 731 13.29 -6.02 -10.83
CA GLU A 731 14.25 -6.21 -11.92
C GLU A 731 14.48 -4.92 -12.75
N PRO A 732 13.44 -4.15 -13.14
CA PRO A 732 13.62 -2.95 -13.97
C PRO A 732 14.45 -1.84 -13.31
N VAL A 733 14.45 -1.80 -11.98
CA VAL A 733 15.19 -0.80 -11.17
C VAL A 733 16.36 -1.41 -10.40
N ARG A 734 16.76 -2.63 -10.76
CA ARG A 734 17.81 -3.37 -10.05
C ARG A 734 19.12 -2.58 -10.05
N GLY A 735 19.70 -2.41 -8.87
CA GLY A 735 20.92 -1.63 -8.68
C GLY A 735 20.72 -0.11 -8.63
N LYS A 736 19.52 0.39 -9.00
CA LYS A 736 19.14 1.81 -8.90
C LYS A 736 18.24 2.10 -7.71
N VAL A 737 17.32 1.20 -7.34
CA VAL A 737 16.40 1.39 -6.20
C VAL A 737 16.65 0.32 -5.14
N PHE A 738 16.62 0.74 -3.88
CA PHE A 738 16.77 -0.12 -2.71
C PHE A 738 15.48 -0.07 -1.88
N PHE A 739 14.73 -1.17 -1.92
CA PHE A 739 13.50 -1.35 -1.16
C PHE A 739 13.82 -1.70 0.30
N ILE A 740 13.23 -0.97 1.25
CA ILE A 740 13.43 -1.15 2.70
C ILE A 740 12.17 -1.76 3.33
N GLY A 741 12.35 -2.54 4.40
CA GLY A 741 11.23 -3.06 5.19
C GLY A 741 10.33 -4.03 4.41
N THR A 742 9.01 -3.86 4.53
CA THR A 742 8.01 -4.67 3.82
C THR A 742 7.54 -4.09 2.48
N THR A 743 8.14 -3.00 2.01
CA THR A 743 7.69 -2.24 0.83
C THR A 743 7.30 -3.07 -0.38
N VAL A 744 8.12 -4.02 -0.83
CA VAL A 744 7.78 -4.89 -1.98
C VAL A 744 6.53 -5.73 -1.70
N ARG A 745 6.41 -6.27 -0.49
CA ARG A 745 5.23 -7.05 -0.08
C ARG A 745 3.98 -6.16 -0.03
N ASP A 746 4.13 -4.93 0.42
CA ASP A 746 3.03 -3.98 0.50
C ASP A 746 2.58 -3.52 -0.89
N ILE A 747 3.49 -3.26 -1.83
CA ILE A 747 3.15 -3.02 -3.25
C ILE A 747 2.38 -4.23 -3.80
N MET A 748 2.90 -5.44 -3.61
CA MET A 748 2.23 -6.67 -4.05
C MET A 748 0.84 -6.84 -3.43
N ARG A 749 0.63 -6.43 -2.17
CA ARG A 749 -0.69 -6.45 -1.52
C ARG A 749 -1.62 -5.39 -2.11
N LEU A 750 -1.12 -4.18 -2.32
CA LEU A 750 -1.86 -3.05 -2.86
C LEU A 750 -2.35 -3.35 -4.27
N THR A 751 -1.53 -3.96 -5.10
CA THR A 751 -1.84 -4.21 -6.51
C THR A 751 -2.28 -5.64 -6.80
N ALA A 752 -2.14 -6.56 -5.83
CA ALA A 752 -2.38 -8.00 -5.96
C ALA A 752 -1.61 -8.69 -7.10
N GLY A 753 -0.61 -8.03 -7.69
CA GLY A 753 0.04 -8.50 -8.93
C GLY A 753 -0.73 -8.21 -10.21
N GLN A 754 -1.74 -7.34 -10.17
CA GLN A 754 -2.38 -6.85 -11.39
C GLN A 754 -1.33 -6.09 -12.22
N PRO A 755 -1.07 -6.46 -13.49
CA PRO A 755 0.06 -5.91 -14.26
C PRO A 755 0.04 -4.40 -14.40
N PHE A 756 -1.10 -3.82 -14.74
CA PHE A 756 -1.27 -2.38 -14.93
C PHE A 756 -1.08 -1.59 -13.64
N TYR A 757 -1.76 -1.97 -12.54
CA TYR A 757 -1.63 -1.27 -11.26
C TYR A 757 -0.25 -1.46 -10.62
N THR A 758 0.38 -2.62 -10.81
CA THR A 758 1.77 -2.85 -10.38
C THR A 758 2.73 -1.91 -11.10
N GLN A 759 2.59 -1.75 -12.42
CA GLN A 759 3.41 -0.81 -13.18
C GLN A 759 3.08 0.65 -12.86
N LEU A 760 1.81 1.00 -12.68
CA LEU A 760 1.39 2.34 -12.26
C LEU A 760 2.04 2.72 -10.93
N PHE A 761 1.92 1.85 -9.92
CA PHE A 761 2.52 2.08 -8.62
C PHE A 761 4.04 2.26 -8.72
N CYS A 762 4.71 1.38 -9.47
CA CYS A 762 6.16 1.45 -9.62
C CYS A 762 6.61 2.69 -10.42
N ARG A 763 5.79 3.14 -11.39
CA ARG A 763 6.03 4.39 -12.12
C ARG A 763 6.00 5.59 -11.18
N SER A 764 4.93 5.74 -10.39
CA SER A 764 4.78 6.82 -9.40
C SER A 764 5.86 6.75 -8.31
N MET A 765 6.24 5.55 -7.88
CA MET A 765 7.41 5.34 -7.00
C MET A 765 8.68 5.93 -7.61
N VAL A 766 9.00 5.62 -8.87
CA VAL A 766 10.20 6.14 -9.54
C VAL A 766 10.14 7.67 -9.69
N GLU A 767 8.97 8.22 -10.01
CA GLU A 767 8.75 9.67 -10.11
C GLU A 767 8.99 10.37 -8.75
N LEU A 768 8.44 9.82 -7.67
CA LEU A 768 8.70 10.28 -6.28
C LEU A 768 10.20 10.23 -5.93
N LEU A 769 10.86 9.11 -6.19
CA LEU A 769 12.28 8.92 -5.89
C LEU A 769 13.18 9.88 -6.68
N ASN A 770 12.87 10.09 -7.97
CA ASN A 770 13.58 11.04 -8.82
C ASN A 770 13.38 12.49 -8.34
N ALA A 771 12.14 12.86 -8.00
CA ALA A 771 11.80 14.21 -7.50
C ALA A 771 12.54 14.53 -6.19
N GLU A 772 12.58 13.57 -5.27
CA GLU A 772 13.27 13.71 -3.98
C GLU A 772 14.78 13.43 -4.05
N ARG A 773 15.31 13.12 -5.25
CA ARG A 773 16.73 12.82 -5.51
C ARG A 773 17.28 11.76 -4.56
N ARG A 774 16.58 10.63 -4.44
CA ARG A 774 16.98 9.48 -3.62
C ARG A 774 16.73 8.15 -4.33
N ASN A 775 17.35 7.10 -3.80
CA ASN A 775 17.30 5.74 -4.36
C ASN A 775 16.79 4.70 -3.35
N PHE A 776 16.17 5.14 -2.25
CA PHE A 776 15.64 4.28 -1.19
C PHE A 776 14.15 4.46 -1.12
N PHE A 777 13.39 3.36 -1.08
CA PHE A 777 11.94 3.38 -0.92
C PHE A 777 11.56 2.77 0.44
N TYR A 778 10.86 3.54 1.27
CA TYR A 778 10.48 3.24 2.64
C TYR A 778 8.98 2.97 2.75
N GLU A 779 8.54 2.48 3.92
CA GLU A 779 7.13 2.17 4.17
C GLU A 779 6.26 3.44 4.20
N GLU A 780 6.81 4.57 4.65
CA GLU A 780 6.10 5.85 4.68
C GLU A 780 5.76 6.36 3.27
N ASP A 781 6.62 6.09 2.29
CA ASP A 781 6.46 6.52 0.90
C ASP A 781 5.28 5.84 0.21
N ILE A 782 4.93 4.63 0.66
CA ILE A 782 3.77 3.90 0.15
C ILE A 782 2.52 4.75 0.31
N SER A 783 2.35 5.39 1.48
CA SER A 783 1.19 6.25 1.74
C SER A 783 1.16 7.49 0.85
N VAL A 784 2.32 7.95 0.37
CA VAL A 784 2.44 9.09 -0.55
C VAL A 784 2.00 8.66 -1.94
N VAL A 785 2.56 7.54 -2.45
CA VAL A 785 2.19 7.00 -3.77
C VAL A 785 0.72 6.57 -3.82
N VAL A 786 0.20 5.95 -2.76
CA VAL A 786 -1.22 5.56 -2.69
C VAL A 786 -2.11 6.80 -2.74
N ARG A 787 -1.79 7.86 -1.98
CA ARG A 787 -2.55 9.11 -2.00
C ARG A 787 -2.52 9.76 -3.38
N GLU A 788 -1.36 9.82 -4.02
CA GLU A 788 -1.24 10.34 -5.39
C GLU A 788 -2.17 9.62 -6.38
N ILE A 789 -2.24 8.28 -6.30
CA ILE A 789 -3.10 7.46 -7.16
C ILE A 789 -4.59 7.63 -6.80
N ILE A 790 -4.93 7.80 -5.53
CA ILE A 790 -6.32 8.00 -5.09
C ILE A 790 -6.82 9.40 -5.47
N ASP A 791 -6.00 10.43 -5.22
CA ASP A 791 -6.30 11.83 -5.52
C ASP A 791 -6.35 12.08 -7.04
N ASN A 792 -5.61 11.29 -7.83
CA ASN A 792 -5.60 11.35 -9.29
C ASN A 792 -5.85 9.95 -9.88
N PRO A 793 -7.09 9.43 -9.76
CA PRO A 793 -7.39 8.06 -10.13
C PRO A 793 -7.22 7.87 -11.65
N PRO A 794 -6.51 6.83 -12.11
CA PRO A 794 -6.41 6.54 -13.53
C PRO A 794 -7.80 6.24 -14.10
N PRO A 795 -8.07 6.54 -15.39
CA PRO A 795 -9.38 6.28 -16.01
C PRO A 795 -9.88 4.85 -15.82
N GLN A 796 -8.97 3.89 -15.70
CA GLN A 796 -9.29 2.48 -15.45
C GLN A 796 -9.98 2.23 -14.10
N LEU A 797 -9.65 2.98 -13.04
CA LEU A 797 -10.41 2.92 -11.76
C LEU A 797 -11.80 3.51 -11.94
N ILE A 798 -11.89 4.67 -12.59
CA ILE A 798 -13.15 5.39 -12.83
C ILE A 798 -14.12 4.51 -13.64
N TYR A 799 -13.66 3.96 -14.76
CA TYR A 799 -14.49 3.08 -15.59
C TYR A 799 -14.83 1.76 -14.91
N PHE A 800 -13.94 1.23 -14.06
CA PHE A 800 -14.23 0.06 -13.24
C PHE A 800 -15.44 0.32 -12.35
N TRP A 801 -15.50 1.45 -11.65
CA TRP A 801 -16.63 1.81 -10.80
C TRP A 801 -17.89 2.16 -11.60
N ALA A 802 -17.74 2.97 -12.65
CA ALA A 802 -18.86 3.41 -13.48
C ALA A 802 -19.58 2.23 -14.15
N GLY A 803 -18.85 1.17 -14.50
CA GLY A 803 -19.39 -0.05 -15.09
C GLY A 803 -20.08 -1.01 -14.12
N MET A 804 -20.07 -0.74 -12.81
CA MET A 804 -20.79 -1.55 -11.82
C MET A 804 -22.25 -1.14 -11.72
N ASP A 805 -23.12 -2.13 -11.52
CA ASP A 805 -24.51 -1.88 -11.21
C ASP A 805 -24.68 -1.30 -9.78
N PRO A 806 -25.84 -0.70 -9.46
CA PRO A 806 -26.07 -0.07 -8.16
C PRO A 806 -25.93 -1.03 -6.96
N VAL A 807 -26.30 -2.30 -7.14
CA VAL A 807 -26.23 -3.31 -6.08
C VAL A 807 -24.77 -3.73 -5.86
N GLU A 808 -24.02 -3.95 -6.94
CA GLU A 808 -22.58 -4.23 -6.92
C GLU A 808 -21.82 -3.09 -6.23
N LYS A 809 -22.12 -1.83 -6.57
CA LYS A 809 -21.54 -0.65 -5.90
C LYS A 809 -21.83 -0.64 -4.41
N LEU A 810 -23.08 -0.92 -4.01
CA LEU A 810 -23.48 -0.99 -2.61
C LEU A 810 -22.72 -2.08 -1.86
N VAL A 811 -22.60 -3.28 -2.44
CA VAL A 811 -21.86 -4.40 -1.85
C VAL A 811 -20.37 -4.08 -1.72
N LEU A 812 -19.72 -3.60 -2.78
CA LEU A 812 -18.29 -3.27 -2.75
C LEU A 812 -17.97 -2.14 -1.75
N SER A 813 -18.81 -1.10 -1.69
CA SER A 813 -18.68 -0.02 -0.68
C SER A 813 -18.81 -0.56 0.73
N THR A 814 -19.73 -1.52 0.94
CA THR A 814 -19.93 -2.16 2.23
C THR A 814 -18.71 -2.97 2.65
N VAL A 815 -18.18 -3.80 1.74
CA VAL A 815 -16.96 -4.57 2.01
C VAL A 815 -15.80 -3.62 2.34
N ALA A 816 -15.69 -2.48 1.64
CA ALA A 816 -14.62 -1.50 1.85
C ALA A 816 -14.72 -0.81 3.22
N GLU A 817 -15.92 -0.43 3.62
CA GLU A 817 -16.24 0.21 4.92
C GLU A 817 -15.94 -0.73 6.09
N VAL A 818 -16.39 -1.99 6.02
CA VAL A 818 -16.21 -2.96 7.12
C VAL A 818 -14.75 -3.43 7.19
N SER A 819 -14.04 -3.48 6.07
CA SER A 819 -12.64 -3.91 6.00
C SER A 819 -11.68 -2.84 6.54
N ARG A 820 -11.53 -2.78 7.87
CA ARG A 820 -10.66 -1.81 8.56
C ARG A 820 -9.17 -1.91 8.21
N HIS A 821 -8.71 -3.09 7.83
CA HIS A 821 -7.34 -3.34 7.36
C HIS A 821 -7.31 -4.42 6.27
N ALA A 822 -6.25 -4.45 5.46
CA ALA A 822 -6.10 -5.32 4.29
C ALA A 822 -6.29 -6.83 4.55
N GLY A 823 -6.00 -7.30 5.77
CA GLY A 823 -6.19 -8.71 6.15
C GLY A 823 -7.60 -9.06 6.63
N SER A 824 -8.54 -8.11 6.66
CA SER A 824 -9.89 -8.33 7.18
C SER A 824 -10.74 -9.10 6.18
N PHE A 825 -11.50 -10.06 6.66
CA PHE A 825 -12.46 -10.83 5.88
C PHE A 825 -13.85 -10.66 6.52
N PRO A 826 -14.56 -9.57 6.23
CA PRO A 826 -15.94 -9.39 6.70
C PRO A 826 -16.83 -10.55 6.27
N ASP A 827 -17.70 -10.99 7.18
CA ASP A 827 -18.76 -11.96 6.89
C ASP A 827 -20.07 -11.25 6.47
N PRO A 828 -21.03 -11.97 5.85
CA PRO A 828 -22.29 -11.38 5.39
C PRO A 828 -23.09 -10.70 6.51
N GLY A 829 -23.00 -11.18 7.75
CA GLY A 829 -23.69 -10.58 8.90
C GLY A 829 -23.12 -9.21 9.27
N GLU A 830 -21.80 -9.06 9.24
CA GLU A 830 -21.14 -7.77 9.43
C GLU A 830 -21.50 -6.77 8.31
N MET A 831 -21.54 -7.24 7.06
CA MET A 831 -21.92 -6.43 5.90
C MET A 831 -23.37 -5.94 5.99
N LEU A 832 -24.32 -6.83 6.25
CA LEU A 832 -25.73 -6.48 6.43
C LEU A 832 -25.93 -5.52 7.60
N SER A 833 -25.17 -5.69 8.67
CA SER A 833 -25.19 -4.77 9.82
C SER A 833 -24.66 -3.38 9.47
N ALA A 834 -23.68 -3.27 8.57
CA ALA A 834 -23.16 -2.00 8.09
C ALA A 834 -24.15 -1.30 7.13
N MET A 835 -24.76 -2.02 6.20
CA MET A 835 -25.79 -1.48 5.29
C MET A 835 -26.98 -0.91 6.07
N LYS A 836 -27.47 -1.64 7.08
CA LYS A 836 -28.59 -1.22 7.94
C LYS A 836 -28.36 0.12 8.65
N LYS A 837 -27.11 0.49 8.96
CA LYS A 837 -26.80 1.79 9.58
C LYS A 837 -27.15 2.98 8.69
N TYR A 838 -27.17 2.77 7.38
CA TYR A 838 -27.43 3.78 6.37
C TYR A 838 -28.74 3.53 5.62
N SER A 839 -29.68 2.81 6.25
CA SER A 839 -31.01 2.47 5.70
C SER A 839 -31.02 1.62 4.42
N ALA A 840 -29.86 1.15 3.94
CA ALA A 840 -29.80 0.19 2.85
C ALA A 840 -30.04 -1.24 3.35
N SER A 841 -30.74 -2.06 2.56
CA SER A 841 -30.94 -3.47 2.86
C SER A 841 -30.93 -4.33 1.61
N LEU A 842 -30.30 -5.49 1.70
CA LEU A 842 -30.28 -6.52 0.68
C LEU A 842 -30.60 -7.88 1.33
N PRO A 843 -31.32 -8.78 0.65
CA PRO A 843 -31.43 -10.18 1.06
C PRO A 843 -30.03 -10.81 1.20
N GLU A 844 -29.82 -11.64 2.23
CA GLU A 844 -28.52 -12.29 2.46
C GLU A 844 -28.10 -13.17 1.27
N ASP A 845 -29.04 -13.87 0.65
CA ASP A 845 -28.78 -14.71 -0.53
C ASP A 845 -28.32 -13.89 -1.74
N GLU A 846 -28.89 -12.69 -1.92
CA GLU A 846 -28.51 -11.78 -2.99
C GLU A 846 -27.12 -11.18 -2.75
N LEU A 847 -26.83 -10.75 -1.51
CA LEU A 847 -25.49 -10.33 -1.10
C LEU A 847 -24.45 -11.42 -1.37
N LYS A 848 -24.72 -12.66 -0.96
CA LYS A 848 -23.81 -13.79 -1.20
C LYS A 848 -23.61 -14.06 -2.68
N LYS A 849 -24.68 -14.01 -3.47
CA LYS A 849 -24.61 -14.18 -4.93
C LYS A 849 -23.72 -13.12 -5.58
N ILE A 850 -23.83 -11.86 -5.16
CA ILE A 850 -23.01 -10.76 -5.69
C ILE A 850 -21.55 -10.92 -5.22
N CYS A 851 -21.30 -11.25 -3.96
CA CYS A 851 -19.94 -11.50 -3.48
C CYS A 851 -19.26 -12.67 -4.23
N GLU A 852 -20.00 -13.74 -4.53
CA GLU A 852 -19.50 -14.85 -5.34
C GLU A 852 -19.23 -14.40 -6.79
N LEU A 853 -20.13 -13.61 -7.39
CA LEU A 853 -19.91 -13.01 -8.72
C LEU A 853 -18.64 -12.14 -8.74
N MET A 854 -18.45 -11.27 -7.74
CA MET A 854 -17.25 -10.44 -7.60
C MET A 854 -15.98 -11.27 -7.35
N SER A 855 -16.12 -12.47 -6.77
CA SER A 855 -15.01 -13.41 -6.59
C SER A 855 -14.64 -14.10 -7.90
N VAL A 856 -15.62 -14.47 -8.73
CA VAL A 856 -15.40 -14.99 -10.08
C VAL A 856 -14.73 -13.95 -10.98
N ARG A 857 -15.09 -12.67 -10.84
CA ARG A 857 -14.44 -11.51 -11.51
C ARG A 857 -13.07 -11.15 -10.92
N GLU A 858 -12.58 -11.89 -9.92
CA GLU A 858 -11.31 -11.66 -9.24
C GLU A 858 -11.17 -10.26 -8.59
N ILE A 859 -12.29 -9.63 -8.22
CA ILE A 859 -12.33 -8.36 -7.48
C ILE A 859 -12.24 -8.65 -5.98
N LEU A 860 -13.01 -9.64 -5.53
CA LEU A 860 -12.99 -10.15 -4.17
C LEU A 860 -12.27 -11.51 -4.08
N GLU A 861 -11.74 -11.82 -2.90
CA GLU A 861 -11.26 -13.14 -2.51
C GLU A 861 -12.17 -13.70 -1.43
N ARG A 862 -12.60 -14.95 -1.61
CA ARG A 862 -13.38 -15.70 -0.63
C ARG A 862 -12.47 -16.27 0.46
N GLY A 863 -12.81 -15.95 1.71
CA GLY A 863 -12.16 -16.45 2.92
C GLY A 863 -12.95 -17.57 3.60
N PRO A 864 -12.53 -17.96 4.82
CA PRO A 864 -13.24 -18.95 5.63
C PRO A 864 -14.67 -18.47 5.98
N LYS A 865 -15.62 -19.39 6.12
CA LYS A 865 -17.01 -19.09 6.55
C LYS A 865 -17.73 -18.07 5.63
N GLU A 866 -17.52 -18.15 4.32
CA GLU A 866 -18.18 -17.23 3.36
C GLU A 866 -17.90 -15.75 3.63
N SER A 867 -16.71 -15.46 4.14
CA SER A 867 -16.23 -14.09 4.28
C SER A 867 -15.53 -13.62 3.00
N TYR A 868 -15.43 -12.32 2.78
CA TYR A 868 -14.88 -11.76 1.55
C TYR A 868 -13.95 -10.60 1.83
N ARG A 869 -12.90 -10.44 1.03
CA ARG A 869 -12.04 -9.25 1.05
C ARG A 869 -11.71 -8.80 -0.36
N PHE A 870 -11.25 -7.58 -0.53
CA PHE A 870 -10.69 -7.17 -1.82
C PHE A 870 -9.42 -7.96 -2.13
N ARG A 871 -9.34 -8.50 -3.35
CA ARG A 871 -8.11 -9.08 -3.88
C ARG A 871 -7.03 -8.01 -3.96
N MET A 872 -7.36 -6.90 -4.64
CA MET A 872 -6.52 -5.73 -4.78
C MET A 872 -6.87 -4.69 -3.72
N ASP A 873 -5.98 -4.50 -2.75
CA ASP A 873 -6.21 -3.61 -1.61
C ASP A 873 -6.32 -2.12 -2.04
N LEU A 874 -5.78 -1.75 -3.19
CA LEU A 874 -5.95 -0.41 -3.78
C LEU A 874 -7.41 -0.10 -4.14
N TYR A 875 -8.20 -1.08 -4.62
CA TYR A 875 -9.64 -0.87 -4.83
C TYR A 875 -10.35 -0.55 -3.52
N ARG A 876 -10.02 -1.29 -2.45
CA ARG A 876 -10.59 -1.06 -1.12
C ARG A 876 -10.33 0.36 -0.64
N LEU A 877 -9.09 0.82 -0.76
CA LEU A 877 -8.69 2.16 -0.30
C LEU A 877 -9.37 3.25 -1.10
N TRP A 878 -9.38 3.13 -2.43
CA TRP A 878 -10.02 4.10 -3.32
C TRP A 878 -11.54 4.16 -3.14
N ILE A 879 -12.24 3.02 -3.14
CA ILE A 879 -13.69 2.97 -2.91
C ILE A 879 -14.03 3.53 -1.52
N ARG A 880 -13.23 3.21 -0.51
CA ARG A 880 -13.48 3.72 0.84
C ARG A 880 -13.31 5.23 0.95
N GLU A 881 -12.46 5.85 0.13
CA GLU A 881 -12.22 7.31 0.14
C GLU A 881 -13.22 8.05 -0.76
N GLU A 882 -13.42 7.61 -2.00
CA GLU A 882 -14.24 8.32 -3.00
C GLU A 882 -15.71 7.87 -3.05
N HIS A 883 -15.99 6.65 -2.60
CA HIS A 883 -17.31 6.01 -2.72
C HIS A 883 -17.79 5.46 -1.38
N HIS A 884 -17.84 6.34 -0.38
CA HIS A 884 -18.31 6.02 0.95
C HIS A 884 -19.69 5.34 0.93
N LEU A 885 -19.86 4.32 1.79
CA LEU A 885 -21.11 3.56 1.89
C LEU A 885 -22.35 4.43 2.10
N TYR A 886 -22.22 5.52 2.87
CA TYR A 886 -23.32 6.47 3.08
C TYR A 886 -23.84 7.08 1.77
N SER A 887 -22.95 7.56 0.90
CA SER A 887 -23.31 8.21 -0.36
C SER A 887 -23.95 7.21 -1.32
N VAL A 888 -23.33 6.04 -1.46
CA VAL A 888 -23.80 4.97 -2.34
C VAL A 888 -25.14 4.40 -1.88
N ALA A 889 -25.36 4.25 -0.57
CA ALA A 889 -26.65 3.82 -0.02
C ALA A 889 -27.79 4.80 -0.36
N ARG A 890 -27.53 6.11 -0.31
CA ARG A 890 -28.54 7.13 -0.67
C ARG A 890 -28.87 7.14 -2.17
N GLU A 891 -27.88 6.91 -3.03
CA GLU A 891 -28.09 6.77 -4.47
C GLU A 891 -28.93 5.52 -4.77
N PHE A 892 -28.58 4.40 -4.14
CA PHE A 892 -29.31 3.13 -4.25
C PHE A 892 -30.78 3.27 -3.88
N ASP A 893 -31.09 3.92 -2.74
CA ASP A 893 -32.47 4.15 -2.32
C ASP A 893 -33.24 5.01 -3.32
N ARG A 894 -32.61 6.05 -3.89
CA ARG A 894 -33.25 6.91 -4.90
C ARG A 894 -33.62 6.15 -6.16
N GLU A 895 -32.71 5.34 -6.68
CA GLU A 895 -32.93 4.53 -7.89
C GLU A 895 -33.96 3.42 -7.68
N THR A 896 -34.01 2.86 -6.47
CA THR A 896 -35.01 1.84 -6.09
C THR A 896 -36.41 2.43 -5.95
N ILE A 897 -36.54 3.72 -5.59
CA ILE A 897 -37.82 4.44 -5.52
C ILE A 897 -38.30 4.90 -6.91
N THR A 898 -37.40 5.04 -7.89
CA THR A 898 -37.75 5.46 -9.26
C THR A 898 -38.06 4.31 -10.23
N ARG A 899 -37.82 3.05 -9.82
CA ARG A 899 -38.26 1.83 -10.52
C ARG A 899 -39.51 1.26 -9.86
#